data_AF-A0A2Z2N349-F1
#
_entry.id   AF-A0A2Z2N349-F1
#
_cell.length_a   1.000
_cell.length_b   1.000
_cell.length_c   1.000
_cell.angle_alpha   90.00
_cell.angle_beta   90.00
_cell.angle_gamma   90.00
#
_symmetry.space_group_name_H-M   'P 1'
#
loop_
_entity.id
_entity.type
_entity.pdbx_description
1 polymer ?
#
loop_
_entity_poly.entity_id
_entity_poly.type
_entity_poly.pdbx_seq_one_letter_code
_entity_poly.pdbx_strand_id
1 'polypeptide(L)'
;MRIEELPVDERVKRVIIERGIEELYPPQAKALKSGVLDGKNLVLAIPTASGKTLVSEIVMANKLLREGGKAVYLVPLKALAEEKYREFKAWEVLGLRVAATTGDYDSTDEWLGRYDIIIATSEKFDSLLRHGSNWIRDIKLVVADEVHLIGSYDRGATLEMILSHMLDRAQILALSATVGNAEELAEWLNAELVVSDWRPVELKKGVFHLGELVWEDGKRERYPENWESLAIDAVKRGKQALVFVNTRRSAEKEAVSLSSKVARLLTKPETRQLKELADSLEENPTNEKLKKAIRGGVAFHHAGLSRTERTMIEDAFREGLIKVITATPTLSAGINLPAFRVIIRDTKRYAGFGWTDIPVLEIQQMMGRAGRPKYDRVGEAIVVARTEDPKKLMEKYIHGKPEKLFSMLANEQAFRSQVLALITNFGVSNFRELIGFLEKTFYFHQRKDTSSIEYKAKDIVYFLIENEFVDMDMNDRFIALPFGKRTSQLYIDPLTAKRFKDAFPKLERNPNPFGIFQLIASTPDMATLNARRREMEDYLDLAYEFEEKLYTNIPYYEDYRFQTFLGEIKTAKILLDWINEVPEARIYETYSIDPGDLYRILELADWLMYSLIELYKLFEPEKDVLNYLRDLHLRLRHGVREELLELVRLPNIGRKRARALYNAGFRTQEDIMRAKVRDLLEVEGIGMKVVEGLFRHFGVEMPKGAKKGSKKAERVRKGTLDDFLK
;
A
#
# COMPACT_ATOMS: atom_id res chain seq x y z
N MET A 1 15.30 -31.90 -3.08
CA MET A 1 14.47 -32.69 -4.02
C MET A 1 14.69 -32.10 -5.38
N ARG A 2 15.11 -32.92 -6.35
CA ARG A 2 15.36 -32.42 -7.70
C ARG A 2 14.06 -32.04 -8.40
N ILE A 3 14.09 -31.02 -9.24
CA ILE A 3 12.88 -30.57 -9.96
C ILE A 3 12.35 -31.65 -10.90
N GLU A 4 13.22 -32.49 -11.43
CA GLU A 4 12.86 -33.63 -12.29
C GLU A 4 11.97 -34.66 -11.58
N GLU A 5 12.13 -34.81 -10.26
CA GLU A 5 11.37 -35.73 -9.41
C GLU A 5 9.96 -35.21 -9.06
N LEU A 6 9.64 -33.98 -9.42
CA LEU A 6 8.38 -33.34 -9.04
C LEU A 6 7.20 -33.97 -9.82
N PRO A 7 6.08 -34.35 -9.18
CA PRO A 7 4.96 -34.99 -9.86
C PRO A 7 4.03 -33.94 -10.52
N VAL A 8 4.58 -33.13 -11.43
CA VAL A 8 3.87 -32.11 -12.20
C VAL A 8 4.19 -32.24 -13.70
N ASP A 9 3.44 -31.52 -14.54
CA ASP A 9 3.67 -31.47 -15.98
C ASP A 9 5.13 -31.11 -16.33
N GLU A 10 5.72 -31.82 -17.29
CA GLU A 10 7.11 -31.62 -17.73
C GLU A 10 7.39 -30.18 -18.17
N ARG A 11 6.39 -29.48 -18.72
CA ARG A 11 6.54 -28.08 -19.12
C ARG A 11 6.73 -27.17 -17.91
N VAL A 12 6.10 -27.47 -16.77
CA VAL A 12 6.29 -26.73 -15.51
C VAL A 12 7.73 -26.90 -15.00
N LYS A 13 8.25 -28.13 -15.04
CA LYS A 13 9.63 -28.43 -14.64
C LYS A 13 10.65 -27.63 -15.46
N ARG A 14 10.48 -27.62 -16.79
CA ARG A 14 11.38 -26.88 -17.70
C ARG A 14 11.44 -25.39 -17.38
N VAL A 15 10.30 -24.75 -17.18
CA VAL A 15 10.25 -23.31 -16.82
C VAL A 15 11.02 -23.02 -15.53
N ILE A 16 10.95 -23.91 -14.54
CA ILE A 16 11.66 -23.74 -13.26
C ILE A 16 13.18 -23.91 -13.45
N ILE A 17 13.60 -24.91 -14.22
CA ILE A 17 15.01 -25.16 -14.53
C ILE A 17 15.61 -24.00 -15.34
N GLU A 18 14.88 -23.46 -16.32
CA GLU A 18 15.28 -22.28 -17.10
C GLU A 18 15.46 -21.01 -16.25
N ARG A 19 14.76 -20.92 -15.12
CA ARG A 19 14.97 -19.86 -14.11
C ARG A 19 16.21 -20.10 -13.22
N GLY A 20 16.95 -21.19 -13.46
CA GLY A 20 18.16 -21.55 -12.72
C GLY A 20 17.89 -22.27 -11.39
N ILE A 21 16.74 -22.93 -11.26
CA ILE A 21 16.37 -23.67 -10.05
C ILE A 21 16.39 -25.17 -10.38
N GLU A 22 17.38 -25.88 -9.86
CA GLU A 22 17.57 -27.33 -10.08
C GLU A 22 17.04 -28.18 -8.91
N GLU A 23 17.06 -27.62 -7.69
CA GLU A 23 16.64 -28.31 -6.48
C GLU A 23 15.73 -27.44 -5.61
N LEU A 24 14.71 -28.08 -5.05
CA LEU A 24 13.83 -27.50 -4.05
C LEU A 24 14.44 -27.57 -2.66
N TYR A 25 14.26 -26.51 -1.90
CA TYR A 25 14.59 -26.46 -0.49
C TYR A 25 13.75 -27.48 0.31
N PRO A 26 14.27 -27.99 1.45
CA PRO A 26 13.55 -28.94 2.29
C PRO A 26 12.09 -28.56 2.63
N PRO A 27 11.78 -27.32 3.06
CA PRO A 27 10.40 -26.93 3.32
C PRO A 27 9.52 -26.90 2.06
N GLN A 28 10.08 -26.51 0.90
CA GLN A 28 9.35 -26.50 -0.37
C GLN A 28 9.00 -27.92 -0.82
N ALA A 29 9.96 -28.85 -0.72
CA ALA A 29 9.73 -30.26 -1.04
C ALA A 29 8.70 -30.89 -0.09
N LYS A 30 8.74 -30.57 1.20
CA LYS A 30 7.74 -31.02 2.18
C LYS A 30 6.35 -30.48 1.84
N ALA A 31 6.24 -29.20 1.47
CA ALA A 31 5.00 -28.57 1.06
C ALA A 31 4.39 -29.24 -0.18
N LEU A 32 5.19 -29.44 -1.24
CA LEU A 32 4.68 -30.05 -2.48
C LEU A 32 4.30 -31.53 -2.33
N LYS A 33 4.76 -32.20 -1.27
CA LYS A 33 4.39 -33.58 -0.91
C LYS A 33 3.22 -33.68 0.09
N SER A 34 2.64 -32.57 0.56
CA SER A 34 1.56 -32.61 1.56
C SER A 34 0.20 -33.06 0.98
N GLY A 35 0.11 -33.24 -0.34
CA GLY A 35 -1.15 -33.42 -1.07
C GLY A 35 -1.73 -32.12 -1.62
N VAL A 36 -1.00 -31.01 -1.50
CA VAL A 36 -1.39 -29.71 -2.09
C VAL A 36 -1.54 -29.78 -3.61
N LEU A 37 -0.71 -30.57 -4.29
CA LEU A 37 -0.78 -30.80 -5.74
C LEU A 37 -2.04 -31.59 -6.17
N ASP A 38 -2.70 -32.25 -5.22
CA ASP A 38 -3.91 -33.07 -5.43
C ASP A 38 -5.19 -32.33 -5.03
N GLY A 39 -5.11 -31.07 -4.62
CA GLY A 39 -6.28 -30.27 -4.30
C GLY A 39 -6.46 -29.89 -2.84
N LYS A 40 -5.63 -30.41 -1.93
CA LYS A 40 -5.73 -30.08 -0.49
C LYS A 40 -5.31 -28.64 -0.22
N ASN A 41 -5.98 -28.00 0.74
CA ASN A 41 -5.55 -26.71 1.27
C ASN A 41 -4.21 -26.84 1.99
N LEU A 42 -3.42 -25.76 2.03
CA LEU A 42 -2.10 -25.74 2.66
C LEU A 42 -1.87 -24.43 3.43
N VAL A 43 -1.43 -24.55 4.68
CA VAL A 43 -0.77 -23.47 5.43
C VAL A 43 0.73 -23.70 5.40
N LEU A 44 1.46 -22.78 4.78
CA LEU A 44 2.92 -22.80 4.70
C LEU A 44 3.51 -21.70 5.58
N ALA A 45 3.91 -22.06 6.80
CA ALA A 45 4.50 -21.15 7.78
C ALA A 45 6.02 -21.35 7.83
N ILE A 46 6.74 -20.65 6.95
CA ILE A 46 8.21 -20.73 6.84
C ILE A 46 8.83 -19.33 6.69
N PRO A 47 10.12 -19.15 7.04
CA PRO A 47 10.84 -17.89 6.84
C PRO A 47 10.76 -17.39 5.39
N THR A 48 10.70 -16.06 5.21
CA THR A 48 10.54 -15.43 3.89
C THR A 48 11.65 -15.77 2.89
N ALA A 49 12.88 -15.98 3.38
CA ALA A 49 14.01 -16.39 2.55
C ALA A 49 13.88 -17.81 1.97
N SER A 50 12.93 -18.61 2.44
CA SER A 50 12.82 -20.05 2.10
C SER A 50 11.94 -20.33 0.89
N GLY A 51 11.56 -19.29 0.14
CA GLY A 51 10.95 -19.41 -1.19
C GLY A 51 9.50 -19.89 -1.19
N LYS A 52 8.64 -19.25 -0.37
CA LYS A 52 7.18 -19.50 -0.32
C LYS A 52 6.50 -19.34 -1.68
N THR A 53 6.89 -18.29 -2.41
CA THR A 53 6.32 -17.96 -3.74
C THR A 53 6.51 -19.10 -4.75
N LEU A 54 7.66 -19.78 -4.75
CA LEU A 54 7.88 -20.86 -5.72
C LEU A 54 6.89 -22.03 -5.52
N VAL A 55 6.54 -22.35 -4.27
CA VAL A 55 5.57 -23.41 -3.96
C VAL A 55 4.20 -23.05 -4.52
N SER A 56 3.73 -21.82 -4.30
CA SER A 56 2.44 -21.37 -4.82
C SER A 56 2.43 -21.26 -6.35
N GLU A 57 3.53 -20.83 -6.98
CA GLU A 57 3.66 -20.82 -8.44
C GLU A 57 3.49 -22.22 -9.05
N ILE A 58 4.19 -23.22 -8.49
CA ILE A 58 4.10 -24.62 -8.92
C ILE A 58 2.67 -25.14 -8.79
N VAL A 59 2.02 -24.88 -7.64
CA VAL A 59 0.66 -25.33 -7.37
C VAL A 59 -0.34 -24.66 -8.32
N MET A 60 -0.21 -23.35 -8.55
CA MET A 60 -1.05 -22.62 -9.53
C MET A 60 -0.88 -23.18 -10.94
N ALA A 61 0.34 -23.32 -11.43
CA ALA A 61 0.60 -23.83 -12.77
C ALA A 61 0.07 -25.27 -12.94
N ASN A 62 0.34 -26.15 -11.97
CA ASN A 62 -0.16 -27.52 -11.97
C ASN A 62 -1.70 -27.59 -11.97
N LYS A 63 -2.37 -26.81 -11.11
CA LYS A 63 -3.83 -26.79 -11.00
C LYS A 63 -4.46 -26.33 -12.31
N LEU A 64 -3.99 -25.21 -12.87
CA LEU A 64 -4.55 -24.62 -14.08
C LEU A 64 -4.30 -25.46 -15.33
N LEU A 65 -3.14 -26.11 -15.45
CA LEU A 65 -2.85 -27.00 -16.59
C LEU A 65 -3.67 -28.29 -16.55
N ARG A 66 -4.05 -28.77 -15.36
CA ARG A 66 -4.84 -30.00 -15.19
C ARG A 66 -6.34 -29.77 -15.30
N GLU A 67 -6.85 -28.69 -14.70
CA GLU A 67 -8.29 -28.47 -14.49
C GLU A 67 -8.84 -27.25 -15.24
N GLY A 68 -7.98 -26.39 -15.77
CA GLY A 68 -8.38 -25.07 -16.26
C GLY A 68 -8.87 -24.16 -15.13
N GLY A 69 -9.71 -23.17 -15.47
CA GLY A 69 -10.22 -22.18 -14.52
C GLY A 69 -9.21 -21.08 -14.21
N LYS A 70 -9.26 -20.54 -13.00
CA LYS A 70 -8.46 -19.37 -12.59
C LYS A 70 -7.82 -19.53 -11.22
N ALA A 71 -6.64 -18.93 -11.05
CA ALA A 71 -5.96 -18.80 -9.78
C ALA A 71 -5.85 -17.33 -9.40
N VAL A 72 -6.19 -17.02 -8.14
CA VAL A 72 -6.05 -15.67 -7.58
C VAL A 72 -4.90 -15.64 -6.60
N TYR A 73 -3.97 -14.71 -6.77
CA TYR A 73 -2.86 -14.47 -5.85
C TYR A 73 -3.08 -13.14 -5.12
N LEU A 74 -3.43 -13.23 -3.84
CA LEU A 74 -3.65 -12.08 -2.97
C LEU A 74 -2.33 -11.59 -2.40
N VAL A 75 -2.05 -10.31 -2.63
CA VAL A 75 -0.91 -9.60 -2.05
C VAL A 75 -1.38 -8.52 -1.07
N PRO A 76 -0.60 -8.20 -0.03
CA PRO A 76 -1.01 -7.16 0.91
C PRO A 76 -0.82 -5.74 0.39
N LEU A 77 0.05 -5.51 -0.60
CA LEU A 77 0.42 -4.15 -1.05
C LEU A 77 0.40 -4.04 -2.58
N LYS A 78 0.02 -2.86 -3.09
CA LYS A 78 0.03 -2.58 -4.54
C LYS A 78 1.43 -2.75 -5.16
N ALA A 79 2.49 -2.41 -4.42
CA ALA A 79 3.87 -2.57 -4.88
C ALA A 79 4.24 -4.05 -5.10
N LEU A 80 3.76 -4.95 -4.24
CA LEU A 80 3.95 -6.40 -4.37
C LEU A 80 3.21 -6.97 -5.57
N ALA A 81 2.04 -6.42 -5.91
CA ALA A 81 1.27 -6.88 -7.07
C ALA A 81 2.08 -6.72 -8.35
N GLU A 82 2.74 -5.57 -8.50
CA GLU A 82 3.63 -5.28 -9.64
C GLU A 82 4.86 -6.20 -9.67
N GLU A 83 5.47 -6.47 -8.50
CA GLU A 83 6.59 -7.42 -8.40
C GLU A 83 6.17 -8.82 -8.84
N LYS A 84 5.08 -9.35 -8.27
CA LYS A 84 4.56 -10.69 -8.61
C LYS A 84 4.06 -10.78 -10.04
N TYR A 85 3.52 -9.70 -10.59
CA TYR A 85 3.11 -9.64 -11.98
C TYR A 85 4.30 -9.90 -12.91
N ARG A 86 5.42 -9.23 -12.69
CA ARG A 86 6.65 -9.42 -13.49
C ARG A 86 7.21 -10.82 -13.33
N GLU A 87 7.24 -11.36 -12.11
CA GLU A 87 7.71 -12.73 -11.85
C GLU A 87 6.83 -13.77 -12.56
N PHE A 88 5.51 -13.64 -12.46
CA PHE A 88 4.58 -14.63 -12.98
C PHE A 88 4.44 -14.58 -14.50
N LYS A 89 4.88 -13.51 -15.17
CA LYS A 89 4.93 -13.45 -16.64
C LYS A 89 5.71 -14.60 -17.27
N ALA A 90 6.68 -15.17 -16.55
CA ALA A 90 7.41 -16.34 -17.02
C ALA A 90 6.54 -17.62 -17.12
N TRP A 91 5.29 -17.62 -16.66
CA TRP A 91 4.32 -18.70 -16.89
C TRP A 91 3.50 -18.55 -18.19
N GLU A 92 3.55 -17.38 -18.86
CA GLU A 92 2.82 -17.17 -20.13
C GLU A 92 3.35 -18.07 -21.26
N VAL A 93 4.59 -18.55 -21.17
CA VAL A 93 5.17 -19.54 -22.09
C VAL A 93 4.40 -20.87 -22.08
N LEU A 94 3.64 -21.16 -21.02
CA LEU A 94 2.76 -22.33 -20.92
C LEU A 94 1.33 -22.05 -21.40
N GLY A 95 1.06 -20.84 -21.91
CA GLY A 95 -0.28 -20.37 -22.28
C GLY A 95 -1.11 -19.83 -21.12
N LEU A 96 -0.54 -19.71 -19.91
CA LEU A 96 -1.22 -19.16 -18.73
C LEU A 96 -1.10 -17.64 -18.71
N ARG A 97 -2.16 -16.93 -19.08
CA ARG A 97 -2.18 -15.47 -19.17
C ARG A 97 -2.24 -14.84 -17.78
N VAL A 98 -1.38 -13.85 -17.55
CA VAL A 98 -1.24 -13.19 -16.24
C VAL A 98 -1.72 -11.75 -16.29
N ALA A 99 -2.54 -11.36 -15.30
CA ALA A 99 -2.97 -9.99 -15.07
C ALA A 99 -2.75 -9.57 -13.60
N ALA A 100 -2.59 -8.27 -13.39
CA ALA A 100 -2.64 -7.66 -12.07
C ALA A 100 -3.71 -6.56 -12.06
N THR A 101 -4.47 -6.50 -10.96
CA THR A 101 -5.45 -5.44 -10.71
C THR A 101 -5.25 -4.91 -9.30
N THR A 102 -5.10 -3.60 -9.16
CA THR A 102 -4.92 -2.96 -7.86
C THR A 102 -5.63 -1.62 -7.85
N GLY A 103 -6.47 -1.38 -6.85
CA GLY A 103 -7.27 -0.14 -6.77
C GLY A 103 -8.45 -0.10 -7.75
N ASP A 104 -9.07 1.07 -7.85
CA ASP A 104 -10.34 1.33 -8.54
C ASP A 104 -11.45 0.36 -8.10
N TYR A 105 -12.05 0.64 -6.95
CA TYR A 105 -12.97 -0.29 -6.31
C TYR A 105 -14.33 -0.40 -7.01
N ASP A 106 -14.74 0.59 -7.80
CA ASP A 106 -16.05 0.61 -8.48
C ASP A 106 -15.97 0.09 -9.91
N SER A 107 -15.46 -1.14 -10.06
CA SER A 107 -15.34 -1.81 -11.36
C SER A 107 -15.53 -3.32 -11.21
N THR A 108 -16.25 -3.91 -12.17
CA THR A 108 -16.40 -5.37 -12.31
C THR A 108 -15.16 -6.04 -12.89
N ASP A 109 -14.26 -5.28 -13.53
CA ASP A 109 -13.08 -5.77 -14.24
C ASP A 109 -13.33 -7.05 -15.06
N GLU A 110 -14.42 -7.11 -15.84
CA GLU A 110 -14.78 -8.29 -16.66
C GLU A 110 -13.69 -8.67 -17.67
N TRP A 111 -12.82 -7.72 -18.03
CA TRP A 111 -11.64 -7.95 -18.84
C TRP A 111 -10.66 -8.97 -18.20
N LEU A 112 -10.73 -9.21 -16.89
CA LEU A 112 -9.97 -10.25 -16.18
C LEU A 112 -10.42 -11.67 -16.55
N GLY A 113 -11.64 -11.84 -17.07
CA GLY A 113 -12.17 -13.14 -17.50
C GLY A 113 -11.30 -13.85 -18.55
N ARG A 114 -10.52 -13.09 -19.33
CA ARG A 114 -9.55 -13.61 -20.31
C ARG A 114 -8.18 -13.95 -19.71
N TYR A 115 -8.00 -13.96 -18.40
CA TYR A 115 -6.73 -14.33 -17.75
C TYR A 115 -6.91 -15.55 -16.87
N ASP A 116 -5.80 -16.22 -16.60
CA ASP A 116 -5.75 -17.50 -15.92
C ASP A 116 -5.13 -17.34 -14.51
N ILE A 117 -4.13 -16.46 -14.36
CA ILE A 117 -3.55 -16.05 -13.08
C ILE A 117 -3.85 -14.56 -12.86
N ILE A 118 -4.52 -14.23 -11.75
CA ILE A 118 -4.93 -12.87 -11.39
C ILE A 118 -4.27 -12.49 -10.08
N ILE A 119 -3.48 -11.43 -10.09
CA ILE A 119 -2.86 -10.87 -8.89
C ILE A 119 -3.67 -9.66 -8.43
N ALA A 120 -4.08 -9.64 -7.17
CA ALA A 120 -4.88 -8.56 -6.60
C ALA A 120 -4.49 -8.25 -5.16
N THR A 121 -4.76 -7.02 -4.71
CA THR A 121 -4.77 -6.77 -3.26
C THR A 121 -6.02 -7.38 -2.63
N SER A 122 -5.97 -7.69 -1.33
CA SER A 122 -7.15 -8.19 -0.60
C SER A 122 -8.36 -7.29 -0.79
N GLU A 123 -8.21 -5.97 -0.63
CA GLU A 123 -9.29 -5.00 -0.75
C GLU A 123 -9.87 -4.96 -2.18
N LYS A 124 -9.01 -5.05 -3.21
CA LYS A 124 -9.48 -5.09 -4.60
C LYS A 124 -10.22 -6.39 -4.89
N PHE A 125 -9.76 -7.52 -4.37
CA PHE A 125 -10.46 -8.78 -4.56
C PHE A 125 -11.80 -8.82 -3.81
N ASP A 126 -11.90 -8.27 -2.60
CA ASP A 126 -13.17 -8.13 -1.89
C ASP A 126 -14.15 -7.23 -2.66
N SER A 127 -13.69 -6.10 -3.20
CA SER A 127 -14.49 -5.27 -4.11
C SER A 127 -15.00 -6.06 -5.34
N LEU A 128 -14.16 -6.85 -5.99
CA LEU A 128 -14.56 -7.68 -7.14
C LEU A 128 -15.61 -8.73 -6.77
N LEU A 129 -15.49 -9.34 -5.58
CA LEU A 129 -16.50 -10.24 -5.01
C LEU A 129 -17.85 -9.54 -4.85
N ARG A 130 -17.85 -8.30 -4.32
CA ARG A 130 -19.08 -7.49 -4.16
C ARG A 130 -19.70 -7.12 -5.50
N HIS A 131 -18.90 -6.85 -6.53
CA HIS A 131 -19.41 -6.55 -7.87
C HIS A 131 -19.98 -7.77 -8.61
N GLY A 132 -19.77 -8.99 -8.10
CA GLY A 132 -20.33 -10.20 -8.70
C GLY A 132 -19.74 -10.55 -10.07
N SER A 133 -18.48 -10.16 -10.31
CA SER A 133 -17.77 -10.37 -11.57
C SER A 133 -17.86 -11.82 -12.05
N ASN A 134 -18.25 -12.05 -13.31
CA ASN A 134 -18.66 -13.39 -13.76
C ASN A 134 -17.55 -14.44 -13.63
N TRP A 135 -16.30 -14.03 -13.86
CA TRP A 135 -15.12 -14.88 -13.81
C TRP A 135 -14.78 -15.42 -12.42
N ILE A 136 -15.39 -14.90 -11.35
CA ILE A 136 -15.18 -15.38 -9.97
C ILE A 136 -15.63 -16.83 -9.80
N ARG A 137 -16.63 -17.25 -10.57
CA ARG A 137 -17.14 -18.65 -10.57
C ARG A 137 -16.12 -19.64 -11.13
N ASP A 138 -15.14 -19.16 -11.90
CA ASP A 138 -14.10 -19.98 -12.51
C ASP A 138 -12.87 -20.15 -11.61
N ILE A 139 -12.83 -19.49 -10.44
CA ILE A 139 -11.70 -19.57 -9.50
C ILE A 139 -11.62 -20.99 -8.92
N LYS A 140 -10.46 -21.63 -9.09
CA LYS A 140 -10.15 -22.97 -8.56
C LYS A 140 -9.16 -22.94 -7.40
N LEU A 141 -8.39 -21.86 -7.29
CA LEU A 141 -7.33 -21.70 -6.30
C LEU A 141 -7.18 -20.24 -5.87
N VAL A 142 -7.07 -20.02 -4.57
CA VAL A 142 -6.72 -18.73 -3.96
C VAL A 142 -5.44 -18.89 -3.15
N VAL A 143 -4.43 -18.08 -3.46
CA VAL A 143 -3.20 -17.97 -2.70
C VAL A 143 -3.28 -16.69 -1.86
N ALA A 144 -3.26 -16.82 -0.54
CA ALA A 144 -3.17 -15.71 0.40
C ALA A 144 -1.73 -15.53 0.87
N ASP A 145 -1.02 -14.56 0.28
CA ASP A 145 0.35 -14.23 0.69
C ASP A 145 0.35 -13.36 1.95
N GLU A 146 1.33 -13.59 2.82
CA GLU A 146 1.44 -12.98 4.14
C GLU A 146 0.15 -13.06 4.98
N VAL A 147 -0.46 -14.25 5.04
CA VAL A 147 -1.75 -14.51 5.72
C VAL A 147 -1.76 -14.10 7.20
N HIS A 148 -0.59 -14.02 7.85
CA HIS A 148 -0.47 -13.51 9.22
C HIS A 148 -1.00 -12.07 9.40
N LEU A 149 -1.18 -11.32 8.31
CA LEU A 149 -1.87 -10.04 8.31
C LEU A 149 -3.36 -10.15 8.68
N ILE A 150 -3.92 -11.35 8.78
CA ILE A 150 -5.24 -11.59 9.40
C ILE A 150 -5.31 -11.04 10.84
N GLY A 151 -4.17 -11.00 11.54
CA GLY A 151 -4.04 -10.38 12.87
C GLY A 151 -3.82 -8.86 12.85
N SER A 152 -3.86 -8.22 11.69
CA SER A 152 -3.69 -6.76 11.55
C SER A 152 -5.02 -6.05 11.76
N TYR A 153 -5.02 -4.99 12.57
CA TYR A 153 -6.23 -4.21 12.89
C TYR A 153 -6.90 -3.60 11.65
N ASP A 154 -6.11 -3.13 10.68
CA ASP A 154 -6.61 -2.37 9.53
C ASP A 154 -7.09 -3.26 8.37
N ARG A 155 -6.43 -4.41 8.15
CA ARG A 155 -6.62 -5.24 6.95
C ARG A 155 -7.06 -6.67 7.23
N GLY A 156 -6.98 -7.10 8.48
CA GLY A 156 -7.18 -8.50 8.87
C GLY A 156 -8.60 -8.99 8.61
N ALA A 157 -9.60 -8.16 8.95
CA ALA A 157 -11.01 -8.49 8.74
C ALA A 157 -11.33 -8.75 7.26
N THR A 158 -10.82 -7.93 6.33
CA THR A 158 -11.02 -8.11 4.90
C THR A 158 -10.44 -9.44 4.41
N LEU A 159 -9.20 -9.77 4.81
CA LEU A 159 -8.58 -11.02 4.42
C LEU A 159 -9.34 -12.23 4.99
N GLU A 160 -9.77 -12.16 6.24
CA GLU A 160 -10.58 -13.19 6.89
C GLU A 160 -11.89 -13.44 6.15
N MET A 161 -12.59 -12.38 5.75
CA MET A 161 -13.85 -12.45 5.02
C MET A 161 -13.68 -13.09 3.64
N ILE A 162 -12.65 -12.70 2.89
CA ILE A 162 -12.31 -13.31 1.60
C ILE A 162 -12.09 -14.81 1.75
N LEU A 163 -11.25 -15.21 2.72
CA LEU A 163 -10.95 -16.62 2.95
C LEU A 163 -12.21 -17.39 3.37
N SER A 164 -13.04 -16.80 4.25
CA SER A 164 -14.32 -17.39 4.67
C SER A 164 -15.28 -17.62 3.50
N HIS A 165 -15.33 -16.69 2.54
CA HIS A 165 -16.13 -16.85 1.31
C HIS A 165 -15.59 -17.98 0.41
N MET A 166 -14.28 -18.21 0.40
CA MET A 166 -13.62 -19.10 -0.54
C MET A 166 -13.40 -20.53 -0.01
N LEU A 167 -13.55 -20.76 1.32
CA LEU A 167 -13.32 -22.05 1.97
C LEU A 167 -14.01 -23.24 1.29
N ASP A 168 -15.27 -23.06 0.90
CA ASP A 168 -16.08 -24.11 0.26
C ASP A 168 -16.10 -24.00 -1.28
N ARG A 169 -15.34 -23.05 -1.86
CA ARG A 169 -15.44 -22.69 -3.29
C ARG A 169 -14.16 -22.96 -4.09
N ALA A 170 -13.00 -22.83 -3.45
CA ALA A 170 -11.69 -23.00 -4.10
C ALA A 170 -10.68 -23.62 -3.13
N GLN A 171 -9.61 -24.19 -3.69
CA GLN A 171 -8.45 -24.56 -2.90
C GLN A 171 -7.81 -23.28 -2.32
N ILE A 172 -7.32 -23.35 -1.09
CA ILE A 172 -6.64 -22.24 -0.40
C ILE A 172 -5.19 -22.61 -0.07
N LEU A 173 -4.26 -21.75 -0.51
CA LEU A 173 -2.87 -21.74 -0.09
C LEU A 173 -2.60 -20.50 0.74
N ALA A 174 -2.35 -20.68 2.03
CA ALA A 174 -2.04 -19.61 2.95
C ALA A 174 -0.54 -19.58 3.24
N LEU A 175 0.15 -18.53 2.78
CA LEU A 175 1.59 -18.36 2.94
C LEU A 175 1.86 -17.40 4.09
N SER A 176 2.67 -17.82 5.06
CA SER A 176 2.95 -17.03 6.26
C SER A 176 4.43 -17.04 6.62
N ALA A 177 4.89 -15.97 7.26
CA ALA A 177 6.03 -16.06 8.18
C ALA A 177 5.68 -16.96 9.38
N THR A 178 6.67 -17.38 10.16
CA THR A 178 6.46 -18.17 11.38
C THR A 178 5.53 -17.43 12.35
N VAL A 179 4.44 -18.07 12.79
CA VAL A 179 3.40 -17.49 13.68
C VAL A 179 3.15 -18.40 14.87
N GLY A 180 2.65 -17.85 15.98
CA GLY A 180 2.52 -18.59 17.25
C GLY A 180 1.40 -19.64 17.30
N ASN A 181 0.50 -19.67 16.33
CA ASN A 181 -0.68 -20.54 16.25
C ASN A 181 -0.99 -20.96 14.80
N ALA A 182 0.04 -21.43 14.06
CA ALA A 182 -0.14 -21.88 12.68
C ALA A 182 -1.08 -23.09 12.56
N GLU A 183 -1.13 -23.92 13.60
CA GLU A 183 -2.04 -25.05 13.75
C GLU A 183 -3.50 -24.60 13.75
N GLU A 184 -3.84 -23.60 14.56
CA GLU A 184 -5.21 -23.05 14.64
C GLU A 184 -5.66 -22.46 13.29
N LEU A 185 -4.74 -21.80 12.57
CA LEU A 185 -5.02 -21.30 11.22
C LEU A 185 -5.27 -22.45 10.22
N ALA A 186 -4.48 -23.53 10.31
CA ALA A 186 -4.63 -24.70 9.45
C ALA A 186 -5.93 -25.47 9.74
N GLU A 187 -6.30 -25.60 11.02
CA GLU A 187 -7.57 -26.20 11.43
C GLU A 187 -8.77 -25.42 10.90
N TRP A 188 -8.75 -24.09 11.00
CA TRP A 188 -9.81 -23.25 10.43
C TRP A 188 -9.91 -23.41 8.90
N LEU A 189 -8.78 -23.42 8.20
CA LEU A 189 -8.74 -23.53 6.74
C LEU A 189 -8.93 -24.97 6.22
N ASN A 190 -9.12 -25.95 7.11
CA ASN A 190 -9.09 -27.38 6.77
C ASN A 190 -7.88 -27.73 5.88
N ALA A 191 -6.70 -27.30 6.32
CA ALA A 191 -5.48 -27.30 5.54
C ALA A 191 -4.40 -28.19 6.15
N GLU A 192 -3.58 -28.77 5.28
CA GLU A 192 -2.33 -29.39 5.70
C GLU A 192 -1.38 -28.31 6.21
N LEU A 193 -0.62 -28.61 7.26
CA LEU A 193 0.30 -27.66 7.87
C LEU A 193 1.76 -28.03 7.58
N VAL A 194 2.51 -27.08 7.04
CA VAL A 194 3.97 -27.16 6.93
C VAL A 194 4.62 -25.99 7.66
N VAL A 195 5.18 -26.29 8.83
CA VAL A 195 6.05 -25.40 9.60
C VAL A 195 7.51 -25.82 9.41
N SER A 196 8.40 -24.84 9.25
CA SER A 196 9.84 -25.06 9.21
C SER A 196 10.60 -23.77 9.49
N ASP A 197 11.66 -23.86 10.30
CA ASP A 197 12.60 -22.75 10.53
C ASP A 197 13.81 -22.79 9.57
N TRP A 198 13.80 -23.69 8.59
CA TRP A 198 14.88 -23.83 7.63
C TRP A 198 15.05 -22.54 6.82
N ARG A 199 16.32 -22.16 6.56
CA ARG A 199 16.70 -21.00 5.76
C ARG A 199 17.89 -21.32 4.85
N PRO A 200 18.00 -20.67 3.67
CA PRO A 200 19.14 -20.88 2.77
C PRO A 200 20.46 -20.29 3.30
N VAL A 201 20.37 -19.26 4.15
CA VAL A 201 21.51 -18.61 4.81
C VAL A 201 21.32 -18.72 6.30
N GLU A 202 22.34 -19.18 7.01
CA GLU A 202 22.35 -19.24 8.47
C GLU A 202 22.14 -17.84 9.05
N LEU A 203 21.25 -17.71 10.05
CA LEU A 203 21.00 -16.45 10.73
C LEU A 203 21.64 -16.50 12.12
N LYS A 204 22.54 -15.55 12.40
CA LYS A 204 23.03 -15.28 13.76
C LYS A 204 22.27 -14.11 14.37
N LYS A 205 21.68 -14.31 15.54
CA LYS A 205 20.96 -13.27 16.29
C LYS A 205 21.78 -12.80 17.49
N GLY A 206 21.77 -11.50 17.78
CA GLY A 206 22.46 -10.94 18.94
C GLY A 206 21.86 -9.65 19.47
N VAL A 207 22.27 -9.27 20.68
CA VAL A 207 21.90 -8.00 21.33
C VAL A 207 23.16 -7.17 21.55
N PHE A 208 23.13 -5.92 21.07
CA PHE A 208 24.18 -4.93 21.27
C PHE A 208 23.81 -3.96 22.39
N HIS A 209 24.74 -3.74 23.33
CA HIS A 209 24.60 -2.76 24.40
C HIS A 209 25.97 -2.17 24.76
N LEU A 210 26.09 -0.83 24.71
CA LEU A 210 27.29 -0.09 25.15
C LEU A 210 28.63 -0.69 24.70
N GLY A 211 28.74 -1.03 23.42
CA GLY A 211 29.98 -1.56 22.83
C GLY A 211 30.17 -3.07 22.96
N GLU A 212 29.28 -3.77 23.66
CA GLU A 212 29.27 -5.22 23.75
C GLU A 212 28.15 -5.81 22.90
N LEU A 213 28.49 -6.72 21.99
CA LEU A 213 27.54 -7.53 21.23
C LEU A 213 27.55 -8.95 21.80
N VAL A 214 26.41 -9.40 22.32
CA VAL A 214 26.21 -10.76 22.81
C VAL A 214 25.35 -11.53 21.80
N TRP A 215 25.89 -12.61 21.25
CA TRP A 215 25.19 -13.50 20.33
C TRP A 215 24.30 -14.51 21.08
N GLU A 216 23.36 -15.13 20.38
CA GLU A 216 22.43 -16.14 20.95
C GLU A 216 23.14 -17.39 21.48
N ASP A 217 24.36 -17.68 21.00
CA ASP A 217 25.22 -18.77 21.49
C ASP A 217 26.08 -18.36 22.71
N GLY A 218 25.88 -17.13 23.22
CA GLY A 218 26.60 -16.56 24.36
C GLY A 218 27.96 -15.96 24.01
N LYS A 219 28.44 -16.05 22.76
CA LYS A 219 29.68 -15.40 22.35
C LYS A 219 29.56 -13.89 22.42
N ARG A 220 30.68 -13.24 22.75
CA ARG A 220 30.76 -11.79 22.95
C ARG A 220 31.76 -11.16 22.00
N GLU A 221 31.38 -10.06 21.38
CA GLU A 221 32.23 -9.23 20.53
C GLU A 221 32.25 -7.79 21.03
N ARG A 222 33.38 -7.10 20.83
CA ARG A 222 33.52 -5.69 21.20
C ARG A 222 33.52 -4.80 19.97
N TYR A 223 32.73 -3.75 20.04
CA TYR A 223 32.64 -2.67 19.06
C TYR A 223 32.76 -1.33 19.79
N PRO A 224 33.04 -0.22 19.08
CA PRO A 224 32.79 1.11 19.63
C PRO A 224 31.37 1.23 20.20
N GLU A 225 31.20 1.99 21.28
CA GLU A 225 29.95 2.04 22.07
C GLU A 225 28.70 2.37 21.23
N ASN A 226 28.87 3.10 20.13
CA ASN A 226 27.79 3.53 19.29
C ASN A 226 27.40 2.44 18.27
N TRP A 227 26.10 2.14 18.17
CA TRP A 227 25.53 1.10 17.31
C TRP A 227 25.89 1.28 15.82
N GLU A 228 26.13 2.52 15.37
CA GLU A 228 26.53 2.85 14.00
C GLU A 228 27.81 2.10 13.59
N SER A 229 28.66 1.75 14.56
CA SER A 229 29.86 0.95 14.34
C SER A 229 29.56 -0.42 13.73
N LEU A 230 28.40 -1.00 14.02
CA LEU A 230 27.92 -2.25 13.41
C LEU A 230 27.64 -2.06 11.91
N ALA A 231 27.02 -0.94 11.52
CA ALA A 231 26.79 -0.67 10.09
C ALA A 231 28.12 -0.40 9.37
N ILE A 232 29.01 0.38 9.99
CA ILE A 232 30.32 0.71 9.43
C ILE A 232 31.19 -0.55 9.26
N ASP A 233 31.19 -1.46 10.24
CA ASP A 233 31.93 -2.72 10.14
C ASP A 233 31.40 -3.60 8.98
N ALA A 234 30.09 -3.66 8.77
CA ALA A 234 29.54 -4.36 7.61
C ALA A 234 30.06 -3.76 6.28
N VAL A 235 30.06 -2.44 6.16
CA VAL A 235 30.59 -1.76 4.95
C VAL A 235 32.09 -2.02 4.76
N LYS A 236 32.88 -1.98 5.84
CA LYS A 236 34.33 -2.31 5.79
C LYS A 236 34.60 -3.73 5.29
N ARG A 237 33.69 -4.67 5.55
CA ARG A 237 33.75 -6.05 5.04
C ARG A 237 33.27 -6.19 3.58
N GLY A 238 32.99 -5.08 2.88
CA GLY A 238 32.41 -5.08 1.54
C GLY A 238 30.96 -5.57 1.52
N LYS A 239 30.25 -5.47 2.64
CA LYS A 239 28.86 -5.93 2.81
C LYS A 239 27.91 -4.74 2.98
N GLN A 240 26.61 -5.02 2.93
CA GLN A 240 25.55 -4.02 3.10
C GLN A 240 24.79 -4.22 4.41
N ALA A 241 24.23 -3.14 4.94
CA ALA A 241 23.45 -3.18 6.17
C ALA A 241 22.06 -2.55 6.01
N LEU A 242 21.09 -3.08 6.75
CA LEU A 242 19.76 -2.53 6.87
C LEU A 242 19.49 -2.16 8.33
N VAL A 243 19.09 -0.92 8.60
CA VAL A 243 18.87 -0.40 9.94
C VAL A 243 17.39 -0.08 10.12
N PHE A 244 16.71 -0.69 11.08
CA PHE A 244 15.32 -0.39 11.42
C PHE A 244 15.24 0.58 12.59
N VAL A 245 14.47 1.66 12.41
CA VAL A 245 14.16 2.69 13.40
C VAL A 245 12.66 2.95 13.42
N ASN A 246 12.12 3.49 14.51
CA ASN A 246 10.67 3.56 14.72
C ASN A 246 9.95 4.75 14.06
N THR A 247 10.67 5.81 13.66
CA THR A 247 10.07 7.05 13.13
C THR A 247 10.77 7.51 11.85
N ARG A 248 10.02 8.16 10.95
CA ARG A 248 10.54 8.73 9.69
C ARG A 248 11.69 9.70 9.94
N ARG A 249 11.47 10.64 10.88
CA ARG A 249 12.49 11.60 11.32
C ARG A 249 13.76 10.93 11.81
N SER A 250 13.63 9.79 12.51
CA SER A 250 14.80 9.03 12.92
C SER A 250 15.49 8.37 11.73
N ALA A 251 14.74 7.81 10.77
CA ALA A 251 15.33 7.20 9.57
C ALA A 251 16.16 8.23 8.81
N GLU A 252 15.60 9.40 8.55
CA GLU A 252 16.30 10.53 7.92
C GLU A 252 17.55 10.95 8.70
N LYS A 253 17.40 11.20 10.01
CA LYS A 253 18.50 11.68 10.87
C LYS A 253 19.66 10.69 10.89
N GLU A 254 19.38 9.41 11.12
CA GLU A 254 20.43 8.39 11.20
C GLU A 254 21.09 8.15 9.85
N ALA A 255 20.35 8.21 8.73
CA ALA A 255 20.95 8.11 7.39
C ALA A 255 21.96 9.22 7.13
N VAL A 256 21.59 10.47 7.44
CA VAL A 256 22.48 11.63 7.25
C VAL A 256 23.67 11.58 8.20
N SER A 257 23.50 11.11 9.44
CA SER A 257 24.61 10.89 10.38
C SER A 257 25.61 9.86 9.84
N LEU A 258 25.09 8.69 9.43
CA LEU A 258 25.88 7.59 8.91
C LEU A 258 26.59 7.93 7.60
N SER A 259 25.97 8.73 6.71
CA SER A 259 26.53 9.03 5.39
C SER A 259 27.90 9.68 5.47
N SER A 260 28.13 10.55 6.45
CA SER A 260 29.44 11.20 6.68
C SER A 260 30.56 10.21 7.02
N LYS A 261 30.22 9.10 7.67
CA LYS A 261 31.16 8.04 8.10
C LYS A 261 31.37 7.02 6.98
N VAL A 262 30.28 6.62 6.32
CA VAL A 262 30.30 5.66 5.20
C VAL A 262 30.99 6.23 3.97
N ALA A 263 30.84 7.54 3.71
CA ALA A 263 31.51 8.22 2.58
C ALA A 263 33.03 7.98 2.53
N ARG A 264 33.68 7.83 3.69
CA ARG A 264 35.13 7.57 3.81
C ARG A 264 35.55 6.18 3.35
N LEU A 265 34.59 5.28 3.15
CA LEU A 265 34.80 3.89 2.74
C LEU A 265 34.43 3.66 1.27
N LEU A 266 33.89 4.67 0.58
CA LEU A 266 33.48 4.56 -0.81
C LEU A 266 34.66 4.71 -1.77
N THR A 267 34.57 4.02 -2.89
CA THR A 267 35.48 4.19 -4.03
C THR A 267 35.06 5.41 -4.86
N LYS A 268 36.01 5.98 -5.62
CA LYS A 268 35.72 7.13 -6.50
C LYS A 268 34.61 6.86 -7.53
N PRO A 269 34.53 5.68 -8.20
CA PRO A 269 33.42 5.36 -9.09
C PRO A 269 32.06 5.36 -8.38
N GLU A 270 31.97 4.75 -7.20
CA GLU A 270 30.74 4.72 -6.40
C GLU A 270 30.29 6.14 -6.02
N THR A 271 31.22 6.99 -5.57
CA THR A 271 30.90 8.39 -5.24
C THR A 271 30.34 9.15 -6.44
N ARG A 272 30.88 8.92 -7.65
CA ARG A 272 30.36 9.55 -8.87
C ARG A 272 28.95 9.07 -9.21
N GLN A 273 28.72 7.76 -9.19
CA GLN A 273 27.41 7.17 -9.47
C GLN A 273 26.35 7.60 -8.44
N LEU A 274 26.71 7.65 -7.15
CA LEU A 274 25.83 8.13 -6.08
C LEU A 274 25.51 9.63 -6.23
N LYS A 275 26.46 10.44 -6.71
CA LYS A 275 26.20 11.84 -7.03
C LYS A 275 25.20 11.96 -8.19
N GLU A 276 25.40 11.22 -9.27
CA GLU A 276 24.48 11.19 -10.41
C GLU A 276 23.07 10.73 -9.99
N LEU A 277 22.97 9.71 -9.13
CA LEU A 277 21.70 9.25 -8.56
C LEU A 277 21.04 10.34 -7.69
N ALA A 278 21.79 11.00 -6.80
CA ALA A 278 21.26 12.06 -5.96
C ALA A 278 20.78 13.27 -6.79
N ASP A 279 21.55 13.66 -7.80
CA ASP A 279 21.24 14.80 -8.66
C ASP A 279 20.01 14.53 -9.57
N SER A 280 19.61 13.26 -9.73
CA SER A 280 18.39 12.86 -10.45
C SER A 280 17.09 13.02 -9.64
N LEU A 281 17.19 13.20 -8.31
CA LEU A 281 16.04 13.38 -7.43
C LEU A 281 15.46 14.80 -7.54
N GLU A 282 14.14 14.90 -7.55
CA GLU A 282 13.44 16.18 -7.53
C GLU A 282 13.77 16.99 -6.26
N GLU A 283 13.80 18.31 -6.36
CA GLU A 283 14.03 19.21 -5.23
C GLU A 283 12.79 19.32 -4.33
N ASN A 284 12.93 18.89 -3.08
CA ASN A 284 11.98 19.14 -2.00
C ASN A 284 12.67 18.91 -0.63
N PRO A 285 12.09 19.38 0.49
CA PRO A 285 12.74 19.29 1.80
C PRO A 285 13.16 17.88 2.24
N THR A 286 12.38 16.86 1.87
CA THR A 286 12.67 15.44 2.18
C THR A 286 13.80 14.93 1.28
N ASN A 287 13.75 15.22 -0.02
CA ASN A 287 14.77 14.82 -0.98
C ASN A 287 16.12 15.51 -0.74
N GLU A 288 16.17 16.73 -0.21
CA GLU A 288 17.46 17.37 0.14
C GLU A 288 18.22 16.58 1.21
N LYS A 289 17.51 16.04 2.21
CA LYS A 289 18.12 15.12 3.18
C LYS A 289 18.52 13.81 2.52
N LEU A 290 17.69 13.28 1.61
CA LEU A 290 17.95 12.03 0.91
C LEU A 290 19.19 12.14 0.01
N LYS A 291 19.30 13.21 -0.79
CA LYS A 291 20.46 13.55 -1.60
C LYS A 291 21.73 13.60 -0.77
N LYS A 292 21.69 14.28 0.39
CA LYS A 292 22.82 14.36 1.32
C LYS A 292 23.22 12.97 1.86
N ALA A 293 22.26 12.11 2.15
CA ALA A 293 22.54 10.74 2.57
C ALA A 293 23.15 9.93 1.41
N ILE A 294 22.52 9.93 0.23
CA ILE A 294 22.88 9.10 -0.93
C ILE A 294 24.30 9.40 -1.37
N ARG A 295 24.71 10.67 -1.41
CA ARG A 295 26.10 11.05 -1.75
C ARG A 295 27.16 10.40 -0.85
N GLY A 296 26.81 10.01 0.38
CA GLY A 296 27.67 9.26 1.29
C GLY A 296 27.42 7.75 1.31
N GLY A 297 26.69 7.20 0.35
CA GLY A 297 26.42 5.76 0.21
C GLY A 297 25.36 5.21 1.17
N VAL A 298 24.54 6.09 1.76
CA VAL A 298 23.48 5.74 2.70
C VAL A 298 22.15 6.30 2.20
N ALA A 299 21.04 5.62 2.41
CA ALA A 299 19.72 6.19 2.14
C ALA A 299 18.77 5.94 3.31
N PHE A 300 17.66 6.68 3.35
CA PHE A 300 16.55 6.34 4.24
C PHE A 300 15.33 5.88 3.45
N HIS A 301 14.48 5.04 4.04
CA HIS A 301 13.28 4.49 3.40
C HIS A 301 12.07 4.51 4.34
N HIS A 302 10.99 5.17 3.91
CA HIS A 302 9.72 5.21 4.64
C HIS A 302 8.56 5.63 3.73
N ALA A 303 7.33 5.48 4.23
CA ALA A 303 6.09 5.81 3.50
C ALA A 303 5.99 7.29 3.02
N GLY A 304 6.71 8.22 3.65
CA GLY A 304 6.78 9.61 3.18
C GLY A 304 7.48 9.83 1.84
N LEU A 305 8.29 8.87 1.36
CA LEU A 305 8.92 8.95 0.04
C LEU A 305 7.94 8.59 -1.07
N SER A 306 8.09 9.25 -2.22
CA SER A 306 7.34 8.92 -3.43
C SER A 306 7.64 7.50 -3.90
N ARG A 307 6.77 6.93 -4.75
CA ARG A 307 7.00 5.59 -5.31
C ARG A 307 8.29 5.55 -6.13
N THR A 308 8.54 6.59 -6.93
CA THR A 308 9.73 6.71 -7.76
C THR A 308 11.00 6.74 -6.91
N GLU A 309 11.03 7.56 -5.85
CA GLU A 309 12.15 7.62 -4.89
C GLU A 309 12.44 6.26 -4.25
N ARG A 310 11.38 5.59 -3.77
CA ARG A 310 11.52 4.25 -3.17
C ARG A 310 12.13 3.26 -4.15
N THR A 311 11.59 3.15 -5.36
CA THR A 311 12.14 2.24 -6.39
C THR A 311 13.61 2.53 -6.71
N MET A 312 13.98 3.81 -6.86
CA MET A 312 15.38 4.19 -7.11
C MET A 312 16.32 3.76 -5.98
N ILE A 313 15.92 3.92 -4.71
CA ILE A 313 16.72 3.49 -3.55
C ILE A 313 16.83 1.96 -3.50
N GLU A 314 15.72 1.26 -3.74
CA GLU A 314 15.65 -0.19 -3.69
C GLU A 314 16.51 -0.84 -4.77
N ASP A 315 16.48 -0.30 -5.99
CA ASP A 315 17.30 -0.76 -7.11
C ASP A 315 18.79 -0.48 -6.85
N ALA A 316 19.15 0.74 -6.45
CA ALA A 316 20.53 1.09 -6.12
C ALA A 316 21.10 0.30 -4.92
N PHE A 317 20.26 -0.13 -3.98
CA PHE A 317 20.67 -1.03 -2.92
C PHE A 317 20.84 -2.46 -3.42
N ARG A 318 19.94 -2.97 -4.28
CA ARG A 318 20.07 -4.32 -4.86
C ARG A 318 21.34 -4.46 -5.71
N GLU A 319 21.73 -3.40 -6.41
CA GLU A 319 22.96 -3.30 -7.20
C GLU A 319 24.23 -3.12 -6.35
N GLY A 320 24.09 -2.92 -5.04
CA GLY A 320 25.21 -2.72 -4.13
C GLY A 320 25.79 -1.31 -4.13
N LEU A 321 25.20 -0.35 -4.85
CA LEU A 321 25.65 1.04 -4.90
C LEU A 321 25.39 1.74 -3.55
N ILE A 322 24.17 1.64 -3.02
CA ILE A 322 23.84 2.08 -1.66
C ILE A 322 24.31 1.01 -0.67
N LYS A 323 25.08 1.41 0.34
CA LYS A 323 25.73 0.50 1.30
C LYS A 323 24.87 0.26 2.54
N VAL A 324 24.14 1.28 2.98
CA VAL A 324 23.28 1.21 4.16
C VAL A 324 21.94 1.86 3.87
N ILE A 325 20.84 1.20 4.28
CA ILE A 325 19.52 1.81 4.34
C ILE A 325 19.10 1.95 5.81
N THR A 326 18.61 3.12 6.21
CA THR A 326 17.86 3.30 7.46
C THR A 326 16.36 3.37 7.14
N ALA A 327 15.55 2.51 7.74
CA ALA A 327 14.15 2.37 7.35
C ALA A 327 13.21 2.31 8.55
N THR A 328 11.98 2.72 8.32
CA THR A 328 10.87 2.38 9.22
C THR A 328 10.43 0.92 8.98
N PRO A 329 9.69 0.30 9.91
CA PRO A 329 9.19 -1.08 9.72
C PRO A 329 8.35 -1.28 8.46
N THR A 330 7.85 -0.22 7.82
CA THR A 330 7.12 -0.34 6.54
C THR A 330 7.92 -1.05 5.45
N LEU A 331 9.26 -1.00 5.49
CA LEU A 331 10.13 -1.76 4.59
C LEU A 331 10.22 -3.25 4.94
N SER A 332 9.89 -3.65 6.18
CA SER A 332 9.98 -5.04 6.61
C SER A 332 8.92 -5.93 5.94
N ALA A 333 7.79 -5.33 5.52
CA ALA A 333 6.71 -6.00 4.83
C ALA A 333 6.84 -5.84 3.30
N GLY A 334 6.94 -6.97 2.58
CA GLY A 334 6.57 -7.00 1.17
C GLY A 334 7.53 -6.37 0.15
N ILE A 335 8.82 -6.23 0.45
CA ILE A 335 9.83 -5.91 -0.59
C ILE A 335 11.03 -6.82 -0.38
N ASN A 336 11.52 -7.49 -1.42
CA ASN A 336 12.67 -8.40 -1.32
C ASN A 336 14.02 -7.65 -1.33
N LEU A 337 14.44 -7.17 -0.15
CA LEU A 337 15.72 -6.46 0.05
C LEU A 337 16.51 -7.07 1.21
N PRO A 338 17.21 -8.20 0.99
CA PRO A 338 18.09 -8.78 1.98
C PRO A 338 19.40 -7.98 2.09
N ALA A 339 19.96 -7.93 3.31
CA ALA A 339 21.25 -7.32 3.60
C ALA A 339 22.11 -8.32 4.38
N PHE A 340 23.43 -8.17 4.38
CA PHE A 340 24.28 -9.03 5.21
C PHE A 340 23.95 -8.87 6.70
N ARG A 341 23.84 -7.61 7.15
CA ARG A 341 23.55 -7.27 8.54
C ARG A 341 22.25 -6.48 8.65
N VAL A 342 21.37 -6.91 9.54
CA VAL A 342 20.17 -6.16 9.97
C VAL A 342 20.39 -5.64 11.37
N ILE A 343 20.14 -4.35 11.59
CA ILE A 343 20.30 -3.68 12.88
C ILE A 343 18.94 -3.11 13.28
N ILE A 344 18.34 -3.63 14.33
CA ILE A 344 17.06 -3.15 14.87
C ILE A 344 17.39 -2.19 16.00
N ARG A 345 17.40 -0.89 15.69
CA ARG A 345 17.83 0.15 16.63
C ARG A 345 16.80 0.43 17.71
N ASP A 346 15.52 0.38 17.35
CA ASP A 346 14.41 0.70 18.23
C ASP A 346 13.48 -0.51 18.34
N THR A 347 13.19 -0.94 19.57
CA THR A 347 12.26 -2.06 19.88
C THR A 347 10.90 -1.58 20.39
N LYS A 348 10.67 -0.26 20.40
CA LYS A 348 9.45 0.38 20.88
C LYS A 348 8.92 1.39 19.86
N ARG A 349 7.61 1.51 19.78
CA ARG A 349 6.91 2.53 18.98
C ARG A 349 5.83 3.22 19.79
N TYR A 350 5.50 4.45 19.40
CA TYR A 350 4.41 5.20 20.00
C TYR A 350 3.08 4.75 19.36
N ALA A 351 2.13 4.33 20.17
CA ALA A 351 0.77 3.97 19.79
C ALA A 351 -0.22 4.91 20.52
N GLY A 352 -1.52 4.79 20.24
CA GLY A 352 -2.55 5.72 20.75
C GLY A 352 -2.56 5.93 22.27
N PHE A 353 -2.14 4.92 23.05
CA PHE A 353 -2.08 4.98 24.52
C PHE A 353 -0.67 5.16 25.09
N GLY A 354 0.35 5.35 24.24
CA GLY A 354 1.74 5.57 24.67
C GLY A 354 2.76 4.64 24.00
N TRP A 355 3.93 4.54 24.61
CA TRP A 355 5.02 3.68 24.13
C TRP A 355 4.67 2.20 24.34
N THR A 356 4.73 1.43 23.26
CA THR A 356 4.49 -0.01 23.25
C THR A 356 5.68 -0.72 22.61
N ASP A 357 5.89 -1.97 23.02
CA ASP A 357 6.89 -2.83 22.38
C ASP A 357 6.43 -3.19 20.96
N ILE A 358 7.38 -3.27 20.03
CA ILE A 358 7.12 -3.80 18.70
C ILE A 358 6.86 -5.31 18.85
N PRO A 359 5.83 -5.88 18.17
CA PRO A 359 5.55 -7.31 18.24
C PRO A 359 6.76 -8.17 17.85
N VAL A 360 6.93 -9.31 18.52
CA VAL A 360 8.00 -10.29 18.25
C VAL A 360 7.96 -10.73 16.79
N LEU A 361 6.76 -10.98 16.25
CA LEU A 361 6.58 -11.34 14.84
C LEU A 361 7.21 -10.30 13.89
N GLU A 362 6.97 -9.01 14.14
CA GLU A 362 7.46 -7.91 13.29
C GLU A 362 8.99 -7.78 13.40
N ILE A 363 9.55 -7.95 14.60
CA ILE A 363 11.00 -7.97 14.82
C ILE A 363 11.66 -9.16 14.11
N GLN A 364 11.06 -10.35 14.19
CA GLN A 364 11.58 -11.53 13.50
C GLN A 364 11.50 -11.39 11.96
N GLN A 365 10.48 -10.70 11.43
CA GLN A 365 10.41 -10.36 10.01
C GLN A 365 11.57 -9.43 9.60
N MET A 366 11.94 -8.46 10.43
CA MET A 366 13.13 -7.64 10.21
C MET A 366 14.40 -8.50 10.21
N MET A 367 14.59 -9.35 11.23
CA MET A 367 15.74 -10.27 11.31
C MET A 367 15.81 -11.23 10.11
N GLY A 368 14.65 -11.61 9.57
CA GLY A 368 14.52 -12.46 8.38
C GLY A 368 15.19 -11.89 7.12
N ARG A 369 15.48 -10.59 7.09
CA ARG A 369 16.15 -9.90 5.98
C ARG A 369 17.67 -9.97 6.04
N ALA A 370 18.23 -10.50 7.13
CA ALA A 370 19.67 -10.70 7.24
C ALA A 370 20.10 -11.95 6.46
N GLY A 371 21.19 -11.82 5.71
CA GLY A 371 21.79 -12.84 4.85
C GLY A 371 21.26 -12.81 3.41
N ARG A 372 22.15 -12.52 2.44
CA ARG A 372 21.82 -12.57 1.01
C ARG A 372 22.18 -13.94 0.43
N PRO A 373 21.21 -14.75 -0.08
CA PRO A 373 21.45 -16.13 -0.51
C PRO A 373 22.61 -16.34 -1.51
N LYS A 374 22.85 -15.37 -2.41
CA LYS A 374 23.93 -15.47 -3.42
C LYS A 374 25.29 -14.97 -2.94
N TYR A 375 25.38 -14.23 -1.84
CA TYR A 375 26.57 -13.46 -1.46
C TYR A 375 27.11 -13.77 -0.06
N ASP A 376 26.24 -14.23 0.84
CA ASP A 376 26.55 -14.38 2.25
C ASP A 376 26.32 -15.82 2.69
N ARG A 377 27.27 -16.39 3.45
CA ARG A 377 27.13 -17.70 4.10
C ARG A 377 26.34 -17.62 5.40
N VAL A 378 26.44 -16.47 6.06
CA VAL A 378 25.78 -16.13 7.32
C VAL A 378 25.22 -14.72 7.21
N GLY A 379 24.01 -14.53 7.70
CA GLY A 379 23.39 -13.23 7.95
C GLY A 379 23.41 -12.91 9.44
N GLU A 380 23.56 -11.64 9.78
CA GLU A 380 23.58 -11.19 11.17
C GLU A 380 22.40 -10.25 11.47
N ALA A 381 21.62 -10.56 12.49
CA ALA A 381 20.55 -9.70 12.96
C ALA A 381 20.79 -9.27 14.40
N ILE A 382 20.87 -7.97 14.62
CA ILE A 382 21.32 -7.38 15.88
C ILE A 382 20.26 -6.43 16.42
N VAL A 383 19.80 -6.67 17.64
CA VAL A 383 18.90 -5.76 18.37
C VAL A 383 19.73 -4.83 19.24
N VAL A 384 19.46 -3.52 19.19
CA VAL A 384 20.18 -2.54 20.01
C VAL A 384 19.41 -2.26 21.30
N ALA A 385 20.02 -2.58 22.44
CA ALA A 385 19.51 -2.22 23.76
C ALA A 385 19.96 -0.79 24.10
N ARG A 386 19.03 0.18 24.08
CA ARG A 386 19.34 1.59 24.35
C ARG A 386 19.10 1.94 25.81
N THR A 387 17.88 1.72 26.27
CA THR A 387 17.46 1.95 27.65
C THR A 387 16.94 0.67 28.30
N GLU A 388 16.66 -0.34 27.49
CA GLU A 388 16.20 -1.64 27.89
C GLU A 388 17.34 -2.52 28.41
N ASP A 389 16.99 -3.48 29.26
CA ASP A 389 17.91 -4.53 29.69
C ASP A 389 18.22 -5.47 28.52
N PRO A 390 19.50 -5.61 28.09
CA PRO A 390 19.86 -6.47 26.97
C PRO A 390 19.47 -7.94 27.17
N LYS A 391 19.43 -8.45 28.42
CA LYS A 391 18.98 -9.82 28.70
C LYS A 391 17.48 -9.97 28.42
N LYS A 392 16.66 -8.98 28.80
CA LYS A 392 15.23 -9.00 28.49
C LYS A 392 14.96 -8.96 26.99
N LEU A 393 15.76 -8.21 26.22
CA LEU A 393 15.65 -8.19 24.77
C LEU A 393 16.05 -9.53 24.14
N MET A 394 17.11 -10.17 24.65
CA MET A 394 17.53 -11.51 24.22
C MET A 394 16.42 -12.53 24.44
N GLU A 395 15.88 -12.60 25.67
CA GLU A 395 14.78 -13.50 26.00
C GLU A 395 13.52 -13.24 25.17
N LYS A 396 13.13 -11.97 25.02
CA LYS A 396 11.88 -11.60 24.32
C LYS A 396 11.96 -11.81 22.80
N TYR A 397 13.00 -11.31 22.14
CA TYR A 397 13.03 -11.22 20.68
C TYR A 397 13.86 -12.31 20.01
N ILE A 398 14.85 -12.89 20.69
CA ILE A 398 15.76 -13.88 20.10
C ILE A 398 15.34 -15.31 20.48
N HIS A 399 15.01 -15.53 21.76
CA HIS A 399 14.53 -16.83 22.26
C HIS A 399 13.00 -16.92 22.34
N GLY A 400 12.32 -15.78 22.38
CA GLY A 400 10.86 -15.73 22.45
C GLY A 400 10.18 -16.20 21.17
N LYS A 401 8.97 -16.72 21.33
CA LYS A 401 8.10 -17.13 20.22
C LYS A 401 7.26 -15.94 19.73
N PRO A 402 6.92 -15.88 18.43
CA PRO A 402 5.95 -14.92 17.92
C PRO A 402 4.61 -15.00 18.68
N GLU A 403 3.93 -13.86 18.76
CA GLU A 403 2.58 -13.80 19.30
C GLU A 403 1.60 -14.67 18.51
N LYS A 404 0.52 -15.09 19.18
CA LYS A 404 -0.62 -15.70 18.50
C LYS A 404 -1.34 -14.64 17.65
N LEU A 405 -1.81 -15.05 16.48
CA LEU A 405 -2.71 -14.27 15.65
C LEU A 405 -4.12 -14.33 16.23
N PHE A 406 -4.78 -13.19 16.30
CA PHE A 406 -6.18 -13.08 16.68
C PHE A 406 -6.96 -12.44 15.54
N SER A 407 -8.16 -12.96 15.27
CA SER A 407 -9.10 -12.31 14.36
C SER A 407 -9.38 -10.86 14.78
N MET A 408 -9.34 -9.97 13.79
CA MET A 408 -9.68 -8.55 13.92
C MET A 408 -11.09 -8.23 13.40
N LEU A 409 -11.92 -9.25 13.12
CA LEU A 409 -13.25 -9.08 12.54
C LEU A 409 -14.18 -8.20 13.42
N ALA A 410 -13.97 -8.15 14.73
CA ALA A 410 -14.76 -7.33 15.64
C ALA A 410 -14.42 -5.82 15.61
N ASN A 411 -13.50 -5.39 14.75
CA ASN A 411 -13.28 -3.97 14.43
C ASN A 411 -14.55 -3.40 13.80
N GLU A 412 -15.18 -2.41 14.45
CA GLU A 412 -16.50 -1.90 14.09
C GLU A 412 -16.58 -1.37 12.64
N GLN A 413 -15.58 -0.61 12.19
CA GLN A 413 -15.56 -0.01 10.85
C GLN A 413 -15.53 -1.11 9.77
N ALA A 414 -14.58 -2.03 9.89
CA ALA A 414 -14.47 -3.14 8.95
C ALA A 414 -15.72 -4.03 9.01
N PHE A 415 -16.21 -4.34 10.21
CA PHE A 415 -17.36 -5.23 10.39
C PHE A 415 -18.65 -4.65 9.81
N ARG A 416 -18.91 -3.35 10.00
CA ARG A 416 -20.08 -2.66 9.44
C ARG A 416 -20.15 -2.80 7.93
N SER A 417 -19.02 -2.57 7.27
CA SER A 417 -18.89 -2.69 5.81
C SER A 417 -19.11 -4.13 5.34
N GLN A 418 -18.60 -5.11 6.08
CA GLN A 418 -18.73 -6.54 5.75
C GLN A 418 -20.17 -7.06 5.93
N VAL A 419 -20.86 -6.67 7.01
CA VAL A 419 -22.27 -7.02 7.21
C VAL A 419 -23.15 -6.44 6.09
N LEU A 420 -22.92 -5.19 5.68
CA LEU A 420 -23.63 -4.61 4.54
C LEU A 420 -23.39 -5.42 3.26
N ALA A 421 -22.14 -5.78 2.97
CA ALA A 421 -21.78 -6.56 1.79
C ALA A 421 -22.42 -7.96 1.78
N LEU A 422 -22.45 -8.64 2.93
CA LEU A 422 -23.12 -9.94 3.10
C LEU A 422 -24.59 -9.88 2.67
N ILE A 423 -25.31 -8.86 3.14
CA ILE A 423 -26.72 -8.67 2.84
C ILE A 423 -26.94 -8.24 1.38
N THR A 424 -26.15 -7.27 0.91
CA THR A 424 -26.42 -6.60 -0.37
C THR A 424 -25.85 -7.31 -1.60
N ASN A 425 -24.69 -7.96 -1.47
CA ASN A 425 -23.96 -8.55 -2.60
C ASN A 425 -23.85 -10.07 -2.51
N PHE A 426 -23.87 -10.65 -1.30
CA PHE A 426 -23.66 -12.09 -1.11
C PHE A 426 -24.92 -12.88 -0.79
N GLY A 427 -26.08 -12.22 -0.79
CA GLY A 427 -27.39 -12.88 -0.72
C GLY A 427 -27.78 -13.40 0.65
N VAL A 428 -27.13 -12.93 1.73
CA VAL A 428 -27.57 -13.21 3.10
C VAL A 428 -28.90 -12.51 3.33
N SER A 429 -29.95 -13.30 3.53
CA SER A 429 -31.32 -12.81 3.47
C SER A 429 -32.03 -12.72 4.81
N ASN A 430 -31.41 -13.15 5.93
CA ASN A 430 -31.97 -13.05 7.28
C ASN A 430 -30.86 -13.21 8.33
N PHE A 431 -31.18 -12.97 9.60
CA PHE A 431 -30.22 -13.11 10.70
C PHE A 431 -29.63 -14.51 10.82
N ARG A 432 -30.41 -15.58 10.57
CA ARG A 432 -29.90 -16.96 10.66
C ARG A 432 -28.79 -17.21 9.64
N GLU A 433 -28.98 -16.79 8.40
CA GLU A 433 -27.95 -16.89 7.35
C GLU A 433 -26.73 -16.02 7.66
N LEU A 434 -26.94 -14.83 8.25
CA LEU A 434 -25.85 -13.95 8.68
C LEU A 434 -24.98 -14.64 9.74
N ILE A 435 -25.60 -15.19 10.79
CA ILE A 435 -24.87 -15.91 11.83
C ILE A 435 -24.21 -17.18 11.28
N GLY A 436 -24.91 -17.93 10.42
CA GLY A 436 -24.33 -19.11 9.77
C GLY A 436 -23.11 -18.79 8.89
N PHE A 437 -23.02 -17.59 8.31
CA PHE A 437 -21.78 -17.14 7.66
C PHE A 437 -20.70 -16.80 8.69
N LEU A 438 -21.03 -16.07 9.76
CA LEU A 438 -20.08 -15.69 10.80
C LEU A 438 -19.47 -16.90 11.52
N GLU A 439 -20.20 -18.02 11.62
CA GLU A 439 -19.69 -19.30 12.14
C GLU A 439 -18.56 -19.91 11.30
N LYS A 440 -18.41 -19.49 10.03
CA LYS A 440 -17.31 -19.94 9.16
C LYS A 440 -16.03 -19.13 9.33
N THR A 441 -16.08 -18.02 10.06
CA THR A 441 -14.97 -17.07 10.17
C THR A 441 -13.90 -17.55 11.13
N PHE A 442 -12.68 -17.01 11.00
CA PHE A 442 -11.60 -17.29 11.93
C PHE A 442 -11.95 -16.79 13.35
N TYR A 443 -12.65 -15.65 13.45
CA TYR A 443 -13.21 -15.12 14.70
C TYR A 443 -13.97 -16.17 15.49
N PHE A 444 -14.93 -16.83 14.83
CA PHE A 444 -15.73 -17.88 15.46
C PHE A 444 -14.88 -19.12 15.74
N HIS A 445 -14.00 -19.50 14.81
CA HIS A 445 -13.13 -20.66 15.01
C HIS A 445 -12.31 -20.55 16.32
N GLN A 446 -11.79 -19.36 16.63
CA GLN A 446 -10.98 -19.13 17.83
C GLN A 446 -11.80 -19.05 19.13
N ARG A 447 -13.01 -18.50 19.09
CA ARG A 447 -13.82 -18.29 20.30
C ARG A 447 -14.82 -19.41 20.59
N LYS A 448 -15.30 -20.09 19.55
CA LYS A 448 -16.42 -21.04 19.58
C LYS A 448 -17.69 -20.46 20.24
N ASP A 449 -17.84 -19.14 20.21
CA ASP A 449 -18.98 -18.38 20.75
C ASP A 449 -19.36 -17.26 19.77
N THR A 450 -20.64 -17.19 19.43
CA THR A 450 -21.21 -16.14 18.57
C THR A 450 -21.82 -15.00 19.38
N SER A 451 -22.03 -15.13 20.69
CA SER A 451 -22.88 -14.20 21.47
C SER A 451 -22.49 -12.73 21.29
N SER A 452 -21.19 -12.42 21.39
CA SER A 452 -20.68 -11.05 21.25
C SER A 452 -20.77 -10.53 19.81
N ILE A 453 -20.42 -11.34 18.82
CA ILE A 453 -20.42 -10.92 17.41
C ILE A 453 -21.83 -10.85 16.84
N GLU A 454 -22.74 -11.71 17.30
CA GLU A 454 -24.17 -11.68 16.98
C GLU A 454 -24.81 -10.39 17.49
N TYR A 455 -24.55 -10.00 18.74
CA TYR A 455 -25.04 -8.74 19.29
C TYR A 455 -24.58 -7.55 18.43
N LYS A 456 -23.28 -7.49 18.10
CA LYS A 456 -22.74 -6.46 17.20
C LYS A 456 -23.35 -6.49 15.81
N ALA A 457 -23.57 -7.68 15.24
CA ALA A 457 -24.18 -7.84 13.93
C ALA A 457 -25.61 -7.31 13.93
N LYS A 458 -26.39 -7.56 14.99
CA LYS A 458 -27.73 -7.00 15.17
C LYS A 458 -27.73 -5.48 15.22
N ASP A 459 -26.87 -4.89 16.06
CA ASP A 459 -26.73 -3.42 16.15
C ASP A 459 -26.39 -2.81 14.80
N ILE A 460 -25.49 -3.43 14.04
CA ILE A 460 -25.14 -2.99 12.69
C ILE A 460 -26.34 -3.11 11.75
N VAL A 461 -27.06 -4.23 11.75
CA VAL A 461 -28.23 -4.40 10.89
C VAL A 461 -29.31 -3.36 11.21
N TYR A 462 -29.57 -3.06 12.48
CA TYR A 462 -30.49 -1.98 12.85
C TYR A 462 -29.99 -0.63 12.37
N PHE A 463 -28.71 -0.30 12.53
CA PHE A 463 -28.11 0.89 11.94
C PHE A 463 -28.32 0.94 10.41
N LEU A 464 -28.15 -0.18 9.70
CA LEU A 464 -28.36 -0.24 8.25
C LEU A 464 -29.82 -0.03 7.85
N ILE A 465 -30.77 -0.52 8.66
CA ILE A 465 -32.21 -0.35 8.45
C ILE A 465 -32.64 1.10 8.71
N GLU A 466 -32.29 1.64 9.88
CA GLU A 466 -32.62 3.01 10.28
C GLU A 466 -32.11 4.07 9.28
N ASN A 467 -31.04 3.75 8.54
CA ASN A 467 -30.42 4.65 7.59
C ASN A 467 -30.69 4.30 6.11
N GLU A 468 -31.64 3.39 5.86
CA GLU A 468 -32.13 3.01 4.52
C GLU A 468 -31.05 2.41 3.60
N PHE A 469 -30.08 1.69 4.17
CA PHE A 469 -29.18 0.83 3.38
C PHE A 469 -29.85 -0.51 3.06
N VAL A 470 -30.60 -1.03 4.02
CA VAL A 470 -31.32 -2.30 3.98
C VAL A 470 -32.73 -2.05 4.52
N ASP A 471 -33.71 -2.85 4.11
CA ASP A 471 -35.05 -2.89 4.67
C ASP A 471 -35.37 -4.33 5.10
N MET A 472 -36.51 -4.55 5.76
CA MET A 472 -36.96 -5.86 6.20
C MET A 472 -38.39 -6.12 5.76
N ASP A 473 -38.63 -7.26 5.09
CA ASP A 473 -39.98 -7.66 4.70
C ASP A 473 -40.77 -8.26 5.87
N MET A 474 -42.06 -8.56 5.65
CA MET A 474 -42.94 -9.14 6.66
C MET A 474 -42.54 -10.57 7.10
N ASN A 475 -41.56 -11.20 6.45
CA ASN A 475 -41.05 -12.52 6.77
C ASN A 475 -39.64 -12.45 7.39
N ASP A 476 -39.27 -11.31 7.96
CA ASP A 476 -37.96 -11.03 8.55
C ASP A 476 -36.79 -11.19 7.55
N ARG A 477 -37.05 -11.01 6.25
CA ARG A 477 -36.00 -11.07 5.22
C ARG A 477 -35.44 -9.70 4.91
N PHE A 478 -34.12 -9.63 4.84
CA PHE A 478 -33.42 -8.43 4.43
C PHE A 478 -33.65 -8.12 2.95
N ILE A 479 -34.02 -6.88 2.67
CA ILE A 479 -34.12 -6.31 1.33
C ILE A 479 -33.01 -5.29 1.15
N ALA A 480 -32.09 -5.55 0.23
CA ALA A 480 -31.02 -4.62 -0.09
C ALA A 480 -31.54 -3.42 -0.91
N LEU A 481 -31.44 -2.21 -0.37
CA LEU A 481 -31.87 -0.97 -1.04
C LEU A 481 -30.77 -0.44 -1.99
N PRO A 482 -31.12 0.41 -2.98
CA PRO A 482 -30.13 0.98 -3.91
C PRO A 482 -28.97 1.69 -3.21
N PHE A 483 -29.25 2.43 -2.14
CA PHE A 483 -28.24 3.13 -1.33
C PHE A 483 -27.25 2.15 -0.67
N GLY A 484 -27.75 1.06 -0.09
CA GLY A 484 -26.93 -0.05 0.45
C GLY A 484 -26.05 -0.72 -0.59
N LYS A 485 -26.64 -1.14 -1.72
CA LYS A 485 -25.90 -1.78 -2.81
C LYS A 485 -24.79 -0.88 -3.33
N ARG A 486 -25.10 0.40 -3.57
CA ARG A 486 -24.12 1.36 -4.11
C ARG A 486 -23.00 1.65 -3.11
N THR A 487 -23.33 1.83 -1.83
CA THR A 487 -22.35 2.01 -0.74
C THR A 487 -21.37 0.83 -0.68
N SER A 488 -21.88 -0.41 -0.74
CA SER A 488 -21.05 -1.62 -0.71
C SER A 488 -20.12 -1.74 -1.93
N GLN A 489 -20.63 -1.40 -3.13
CA GLN A 489 -19.87 -1.40 -4.39
C GLN A 489 -18.78 -0.33 -4.43
N LEU A 490 -19.08 0.87 -3.91
CA LEU A 490 -18.09 1.94 -3.77
C LEU A 490 -17.00 1.62 -2.73
N TYR A 491 -17.20 0.56 -1.94
CA TYR A 491 -16.27 0.04 -0.94
C TYR A 491 -16.01 1.03 0.23
N ILE A 492 -16.95 1.95 0.47
CA ILE A 492 -16.88 2.93 1.57
C ILE A 492 -17.61 2.40 2.81
N ASP A 493 -17.24 2.90 3.99
CA ASP A 493 -17.94 2.57 5.23
C ASP A 493 -19.40 3.08 5.21
N PRO A 494 -20.38 2.31 5.71
CA PRO A 494 -21.77 2.77 5.77
C PRO A 494 -21.96 4.07 6.59
N LEU A 495 -21.14 4.35 7.59
CA LEU A 495 -21.14 5.63 8.30
C LEU A 495 -20.63 6.79 7.44
N THR A 496 -19.68 6.54 6.53
CA THR A 496 -19.26 7.53 5.52
C THR A 496 -20.43 7.88 4.61
N ALA A 497 -21.10 6.86 4.05
CA ALA A 497 -22.27 7.05 3.20
C ALA A 497 -23.40 7.77 3.91
N LYS A 498 -23.68 7.41 5.18
CA LYS A 498 -24.66 8.11 6.03
C LYS A 498 -24.31 9.59 6.17
N ARG A 499 -23.05 9.92 6.48
CA ARG A 499 -22.60 11.32 6.61
C ARG A 499 -22.76 12.11 5.32
N PHE A 500 -22.53 11.49 4.16
CA PHE A 500 -22.81 12.11 2.88
C PHE A 500 -24.30 12.37 2.69
N LYS A 501 -25.14 11.37 2.94
CA LYS A 501 -26.60 11.49 2.86
C LYS A 501 -27.14 12.62 3.74
N ASP A 502 -26.69 12.67 5.00
CA ASP A 502 -27.10 13.70 5.97
C ASP A 502 -26.67 15.11 5.54
N ALA A 503 -25.60 15.23 4.75
CA ALA A 503 -25.05 16.51 4.32
C ALA A 503 -25.71 17.05 3.03
N PHE A 504 -26.40 16.23 2.22
CA PHE A 504 -26.97 16.66 0.93
C PHE A 504 -27.83 17.94 1.03
N PRO A 505 -28.76 18.09 2.00
CA PRO A 505 -29.57 19.31 2.08
C PRO A 505 -28.75 20.58 2.36
N LYS A 506 -27.64 20.46 3.11
CA LYS A 506 -26.74 21.61 3.37
C LYS A 506 -25.83 21.88 2.17
N LEU A 507 -25.42 20.82 1.49
CA LEU A 507 -24.58 20.88 0.29
C LEU A 507 -25.32 21.53 -0.89
N GLU A 508 -26.62 21.26 -1.05
CA GLU A 508 -27.48 21.92 -2.04
C GLU A 508 -27.64 23.42 -1.76
N ARG A 509 -27.81 23.79 -0.49
CA ARG A 509 -27.94 25.20 -0.08
C ARG A 509 -26.66 26.01 -0.26
N ASN A 510 -25.50 25.40 -0.01
CA ASN A 510 -24.21 26.09 -0.02
C ASN A 510 -23.06 25.18 -0.51
N PRO A 511 -23.01 24.86 -1.82
CA PRO A 511 -21.93 24.05 -2.38
C PRO A 511 -20.62 24.84 -2.34
N ASN A 512 -19.63 24.36 -1.57
CA ASN A 512 -18.35 25.05 -1.42
C ASN A 512 -17.18 24.07 -1.19
N PRO A 513 -15.95 24.38 -1.64
CA PRO A 513 -14.87 23.39 -1.62
C PRO A 513 -14.45 23.01 -0.20
N PHE A 514 -14.41 23.97 0.70
CA PHE A 514 -13.87 23.75 2.05
C PHE A 514 -14.80 22.88 2.90
N GLY A 515 -16.11 23.15 2.89
CA GLY A 515 -17.11 22.33 3.56
C GLY A 515 -17.17 20.91 3.03
N ILE A 516 -17.06 20.73 1.70
CA ILE A 516 -17.01 19.39 1.09
C ILE A 516 -15.72 18.66 1.50
N PHE A 517 -14.58 19.34 1.47
CA PHE A 517 -13.30 18.74 1.88
C PHE A 517 -13.25 18.41 3.37
N GLN A 518 -13.87 19.21 4.23
CA GLN A 518 -14.02 18.89 5.64
C GLN A 518 -15.02 17.74 5.85
N LEU A 519 -16.12 17.69 5.08
CA LEU A 519 -17.05 16.56 5.11
C LEU A 519 -16.35 15.24 4.79
N ILE A 520 -15.63 15.14 3.67
CA ILE A 520 -14.89 13.92 3.35
C ILE A 520 -13.80 13.64 4.39
N ALA A 521 -13.15 14.67 4.94
CA ALA A 521 -12.14 14.50 5.97
C ALA A 521 -12.71 14.00 7.30
N SER A 522 -13.97 14.32 7.60
CA SER A 522 -14.65 13.82 8.79
C SER A 522 -14.88 12.32 8.74
N THR A 523 -14.99 11.72 7.55
CA THR A 523 -15.36 10.32 7.35
C THR A 523 -14.34 9.32 7.90
N PRO A 524 -14.76 8.14 8.39
CA PRO A 524 -13.84 7.11 8.88
C PRO A 524 -12.90 6.55 7.79
N ASP A 525 -13.24 6.74 6.51
CA ASP A 525 -12.42 6.30 5.37
C ASP A 525 -11.26 7.26 5.05
N MET A 526 -11.28 8.49 5.60
CA MET A 526 -10.20 9.45 5.43
C MET A 526 -9.20 9.37 6.58
N ALA A 527 -7.98 8.96 6.28
CA ALA A 527 -6.89 9.01 7.25
C ALA A 527 -6.28 10.43 7.32
N THR A 528 -6.88 11.27 8.19
CA THR A 528 -6.51 12.66 8.44
C THR A 528 -5.13 12.80 9.11
N LEU A 529 -4.58 14.00 9.03
CA LEU A 529 -3.34 14.34 9.74
C LEU A 529 -3.67 15.02 11.06
N ASN A 530 -3.00 14.59 12.13
CA ASN A 530 -3.14 15.25 13.41
C ASN A 530 -2.63 16.71 13.34
N ALA A 531 -3.45 17.63 13.86
CA ALA A 531 -3.01 18.99 14.15
C ALA A 531 -2.00 18.95 15.30
N ARG A 532 -0.81 19.55 15.09
CA ARG A 532 0.18 19.63 16.18
C ARG A 532 -0.30 20.64 17.21
N ARG A 533 0.12 20.49 18.47
CA ARG A 533 -0.27 21.40 19.56
C ARG A 533 -0.08 22.88 19.24
N ARG A 534 1.00 23.24 18.54
CA ARG A 534 1.30 24.62 18.11
C ARG A 534 0.44 25.14 16.95
N GLU A 535 -0.29 24.26 16.28
CA GLU A 535 -1.12 24.55 15.09
C GLU A 535 -2.62 24.53 15.46
N MET A 536 -2.98 24.16 16.69
CA MET A 536 -4.38 23.96 17.08
C MET A 536 -5.19 25.25 17.08
N GLU A 537 -4.60 26.35 17.56
CA GLU A 537 -5.23 27.67 17.60
C GLU A 537 -5.52 28.16 16.17
N ASP A 538 -4.52 28.10 15.28
CA ASP A 538 -4.68 28.47 13.88
C ASP A 538 -5.81 27.70 13.17
N TYR A 539 -5.94 26.39 13.41
CA TYR A 539 -7.00 25.58 12.80
C TYR A 539 -8.36 25.79 13.46
N LEU A 540 -8.41 26.15 14.75
CA LEU A 540 -9.65 26.53 15.40
C LEU A 540 -10.17 27.85 14.86
N ASP A 541 -9.30 28.85 14.73
CA ASP A 541 -9.63 30.15 14.15
C ASP A 541 -10.12 30.00 12.71
N LEU A 542 -9.43 29.15 11.92
CA LEU A 542 -9.87 28.81 10.56
C LEU A 542 -11.24 28.11 10.55
N ALA A 543 -11.53 27.24 11.52
CA ALA A 543 -12.83 26.59 11.62
C ALA A 543 -13.96 27.60 11.90
N TYR A 544 -13.73 28.58 12.76
CA TYR A 544 -14.67 29.67 13.02
C TYR A 544 -14.82 30.61 11.82
N GLU A 545 -13.74 30.94 11.11
CA GLU A 545 -13.79 31.74 9.88
C GLU A 545 -14.67 31.08 8.80
N PHE A 546 -14.66 29.75 8.73
CA PHE A 546 -15.41 28.96 7.75
C PHE A 546 -16.69 28.34 8.31
N GLU A 547 -17.16 28.71 9.50
CA GLU A 547 -18.27 28.04 10.19
C GLU A 547 -19.53 27.92 9.32
N GLU A 548 -19.93 29.00 8.65
CA GLU A 548 -21.11 29.04 7.75
C GLU A 548 -20.96 28.17 6.49
N LYS A 549 -19.74 27.75 6.17
CA LYS A 549 -19.42 26.89 5.01
C LYS A 549 -19.35 25.41 5.39
N LEU A 550 -19.29 25.07 6.68
CA LEU A 550 -19.18 23.69 7.14
C LEU A 550 -20.53 22.96 7.11
N TYR A 551 -20.50 21.65 6.82
CA TYR A 551 -21.69 20.80 6.88
C TYR A 551 -21.83 20.08 8.22
N THR A 552 -20.75 20.01 9.00
CA THR A 552 -20.73 19.50 10.38
C THR A 552 -20.53 20.64 11.37
N ASN A 553 -21.02 20.45 12.60
CA ASN A 553 -20.86 21.45 13.65
C ASN A 553 -19.45 21.40 14.26
N ILE A 554 -18.96 22.55 14.72
CA ILE A 554 -17.71 22.63 15.48
C ILE A 554 -17.94 21.99 16.87
N PRO A 555 -17.19 20.93 17.24
CA PRO A 555 -17.33 20.30 18.54
C PRO A 555 -16.79 21.21 19.66
N TYR A 556 -17.33 21.04 20.87
CA TYR A 556 -16.82 21.72 22.06
C TYR A 556 -15.39 21.28 22.40
N TYR A 557 -14.57 22.15 23.01
CA TYR A 557 -13.14 21.88 23.20
C TYR A 557 -12.84 20.69 24.14
N GLU A 558 -13.75 20.34 25.04
CA GLU A 558 -13.63 19.16 25.93
C GLU A 558 -14.16 17.87 25.29
N ASP A 559 -14.76 17.97 24.10
CA ASP A 559 -15.19 16.80 23.35
C ASP A 559 -13.96 16.01 22.89
N TYR A 560 -13.98 14.69 23.11
CA TYR A 560 -12.89 13.80 22.66
C TYR A 560 -12.65 13.86 21.15
N ARG A 561 -13.66 14.30 20.38
CA ARG A 561 -13.59 14.49 18.91
C ARG A 561 -12.89 15.77 18.50
N PHE A 562 -12.71 16.75 19.41
CA PHE A 562 -12.15 18.06 19.06
C PHE A 562 -10.78 17.97 18.37
N GLN A 563 -9.90 17.09 18.88
CA GLN A 563 -8.59 16.83 18.29
C GLN A 563 -8.69 16.25 16.87
N THR A 564 -9.64 15.33 16.68
CA THR A 564 -9.90 14.73 15.36
C THR A 564 -10.42 15.79 14.40
N PHE A 565 -11.37 16.60 14.84
CA PHE A 565 -11.95 17.71 14.07
C PHE A 565 -10.90 18.71 13.58
N LEU A 566 -9.94 19.10 14.42
CA LEU A 566 -8.84 19.96 13.96
C LEU A 566 -7.98 19.29 12.88
N GLY A 567 -7.81 17.96 12.95
CA GLY A 567 -7.18 17.18 11.89
C GLY A 567 -7.98 17.16 10.58
N GLU A 568 -9.31 17.14 10.67
CA GLU A 568 -10.22 17.28 9.52
C GLU A 568 -10.06 18.64 8.85
N ILE A 569 -10.04 19.72 9.65
CA ILE A 569 -9.85 21.10 9.18
C ILE A 569 -8.49 21.27 8.50
N LYS A 570 -7.42 20.76 9.14
CA LYS A 570 -6.08 20.72 8.54
C LYS A 570 -6.08 20.00 7.19
N THR A 571 -6.73 18.85 7.12
CA THR A 571 -6.83 18.04 5.89
C THR A 571 -7.60 18.77 4.80
N ALA A 572 -8.75 19.39 5.14
CA ALA A 572 -9.54 20.19 4.22
C ALA A 572 -8.76 21.38 3.67
N LYS A 573 -7.96 22.04 4.51
CA LYS A 573 -7.11 23.16 4.13
C LYS A 573 -5.97 22.75 3.18
N ILE A 574 -5.38 21.57 3.38
CA ILE A 574 -4.41 20.98 2.43
C ILE A 574 -5.04 20.78 1.06
N LEU A 575 -6.24 20.18 1.02
CA LEU A 575 -6.97 19.95 -0.23
C LEU A 575 -7.36 21.26 -0.92
N LEU A 576 -7.74 22.28 -0.15
CA LEU A 576 -8.04 23.61 -0.66
C LEU A 576 -6.81 24.27 -1.31
N ASP A 577 -5.65 24.20 -0.66
CA ASP A 577 -4.41 24.73 -1.22
C ASP A 577 -3.96 23.98 -2.48
N TRP A 578 -4.18 22.66 -2.50
CA TRP A 578 -3.93 21.82 -3.66
C TRP A 578 -4.73 22.28 -4.87
N ILE A 579 -6.05 22.47 -4.75
CA ILE A 579 -6.89 22.95 -5.87
C ILE A 579 -6.69 24.42 -6.21
N ASN A 580 -6.07 25.20 -5.32
CA ASN A 580 -5.74 26.61 -5.55
C ASN A 580 -4.36 26.83 -6.16
N GLU A 581 -3.74 25.75 -6.59
CA GLU A 581 -2.44 25.74 -7.24
C GLU A 581 -1.27 26.21 -6.36
N VAL A 582 -1.35 26.01 -5.03
CA VAL A 582 -0.19 26.19 -4.14
C VAL A 582 0.90 25.15 -4.42
N PRO A 583 2.15 25.55 -4.75
CA PRO A 583 3.21 24.60 -5.09
C PRO A 583 3.41 23.50 -4.03
N GLU A 584 3.64 22.26 -4.47
CA GLU A 584 3.78 21.11 -3.58
C GLU A 584 4.83 21.32 -2.49
N ALA A 585 6.00 21.86 -2.84
CA ALA A 585 7.05 22.19 -1.88
C ALA A 585 6.54 23.09 -0.74
N ARG A 586 5.71 24.08 -1.07
CA ARG A 586 5.10 24.98 -0.07
C ARG A 586 4.06 24.26 0.79
N ILE A 587 3.28 23.34 0.22
CA ILE A 587 2.37 22.46 0.97
C ILE A 587 3.18 21.60 1.96
N TYR A 588 4.27 20.97 1.52
CA TYR A 588 5.14 20.16 2.38
C TYR A 588 5.67 20.97 3.57
N GLU A 589 6.13 22.20 3.33
CA GLU A 589 6.65 23.08 4.37
C GLU A 589 5.57 23.58 5.33
N THR A 590 4.47 24.13 4.79
CA THR A 590 3.40 24.77 5.56
C THR A 590 2.71 23.78 6.48
N TYR A 591 2.40 22.58 5.98
CA TYR A 591 1.70 21.55 6.76
C TYR A 591 2.65 20.59 7.48
N SER A 592 3.96 20.72 7.21
CA SER A 592 5.01 19.84 7.71
C SER A 592 4.74 18.36 7.41
N ILE A 593 4.45 18.07 6.15
CA ILE A 593 4.11 16.73 5.63
C ILE A 593 5.14 16.27 4.60
N ASP A 594 5.23 14.96 4.39
CA ASP A 594 6.06 14.40 3.33
C ASP A 594 5.27 14.26 2.01
N PRO A 595 5.94 14.17 0.85
CA PRO A 595 5.29 13.92 -0.43
C PRO A 595 4.30 12.74 -0.40
N GLY A 596 4.71 11.61 0.20
CA GLY A 596 3.87 10.41 0.31
C GLY A 596 2.58 10.63 1.13
N ASP A 597 2.58 11.54 2.10
CA ASP A 597 1.36 11.87 2.85
C ASP A 597 0.38 12.65 1.99
N LEU A 598 0.86 13.63 1.20
CA LEU A 598 0.02 14.39 0.28
C LEU A 598 -0.60 13.46 -0.77
N TYR A 599 0.20 12.61 -1.41
CA TYR A 599 -0.32 11.68 -2.41
C TYR A 599 -1.38 10.72 -1.85
N ARG A 600 -1.18 10.21 -0.63
CA ARG A 600 -2.17 9.37 0.06
C ARG A 600 -3.47 10.13 0.34
N ILE A 601 -3.37 11.36 0.83
CA ILE A 601 -4.54 12.24 1.08
C ILE A 601 -5.30 12.49 -0.22
N LEU A 602 -4.59 12.80 -1.31
CA LEU A 602 -5.20 13.04 -2.61
C LEU A 602 -5.86 11.79 -3.20
N GLU A 603 -5.24 10.62 -3.05
CA GLU A 603 -5.81 9.34 -3.51
C GLU A 603 -7.11 9.01 -2.77
N LEU A 604 -7.13 9.14 -1.44
CA LEU A 604 -8.34 8.93 -0.63
C LEU A 604 -9.41 9.97 -0.94
N ALA A 605 -9.03 11.25 -1.07
CA ALA A 605 -9.97 12.31 -1.39
C ALA A 605 -10.59 12.16 -2.79
N ASP A 606 -9.81 11.71 -3.80
CA ASP A 606 -10.34 11.42 -5.15
C ASP A 606 -11.42 10.33 -5.10
N TRP A 607 -11.15 9.24 -4.36
CA TRP A 607 -12.11 8.15 -4.19
C TRP A 607 -13.36 8.56 -3.38
N LEU A 608 -13.19 9.34 -2.31
CA LEU A 608 -14.32 9.81 -1.50
C LEU A 608 -15.17 10.86 -2.22
N MET A 609 -14.55 11.76 -3.00
CA MET A 609 -15.28 12.70 -3.86
C MET A 609 -16.06 11.96 -4.95
N TYR A 610 -15.44 10.96 -5.58
CA TYR A 610 -16.14 10.08 -6.51
C TYR A 610 -17.35 9.42 -5.84
N SER A 611 -17.15 8.82 -4.67
CA SER A 611 -18.20 8.14 -3.91
C SER A 611 -19.34 9.08 -3.49
N LEU A 612 -19.02 10.30 -3.06
CA LEU A 612 -20.01 11.35 -2.75
C LEU A 612 -20.89 11.65 -3.97
N ILE A 613 -20.28 11.84 -5.14
CA ILE A 613 -20.99 12.11 -6.40
C ILE A 613 -21.89 10.94 -6.78
N GLU A 614 -21.38 9.70 -6.70
CA GLU A 614 -22.12 8.50 -7.06
C GLU A 614 -23.32 8.24 -6.14
N LEU A 615 -23.17 8.51 -4.84
CA LEU A 615 -24.28 8.41 -3.89
C LEU A 615 -25.30 9.54 -4.08
N TYR A 616 -24.86 10.77 -4.33
CA TYR A 616 -25.76 11.91 -4.53
C TYR A 616 -26.72 11.70 -5.71
N LYS A 617 -26.27 10.99 -6.77
CA LYS A 617 -27.12 10.63 -7.92
C LYS A 617 -28.34 9.79 -7.56
N LEU A 618 -28.36 9.12 -6.41
CA LEU A 618 -29.48 8.29 -5.99
C LEU A 618 -30.64 9.09 -5.37
N PHE A 619 -30.44 10.38 -5.07
CA PHE A 619 -31.38 11.21 -4.32
C PHE A 619 -31.89 12.42 -5.12
N GLU A 620 -32.20 12.21 -6.41
CA GLU A 620 -32.74 13.26 -7.30
C GLU A 620 -31.88 14.54 -7.31
N PRO A 621 -30.61 14.45 -7.73
CA PRO A 621 -29.63 15.51 -7.54
C PRO A 621 -30.00 16.80 -8.29
N GLU A 622 -29.80 17.95 -7.65
CA GLU A 622 -29.81 19.24 -8.32
C GLU A 622 -28.67 19.29 -9.36
N LYS A 623 -29.03 19.61 -10.61
CA LYS A 623 -28.10 19.50 -11.75
C LYS A 623 -26.87 20.40 -11.59
N ASP A 624 -27.07 21.60 -11.06
CA ASP A 624 -25.99 22.58 -10.89
C ASP A 624 -25.01 22.15 -9.79
N VAL A 625 -25.54 21.60 -8.69
CA VAL A 625 -24.76 21.01 -7.60
C VAL A 625 -23.97 19.79 -8.08
N LEU A 626 -24.60 18.90 -8.86
CA LEU A 626 -23.92 17.74 -9.43
C LEU A 626 -22.78 18.13 -10.38
N ASN A 627 -22.99 19.15 -11.22
CA ASN A 627 -21.94 19.69 -12.09
C ASN A 627 -20.81 20.32 -11.28
N TYR A 628 -21.16 21.11 -10.25
CA TYR A 628 -20.19 21.68 -9.32
C TYR A 628 -19.32 20.60 -8.67
N LEU A 629 -19.92 19.51 -8.17
CA LEU A 629 -19.17 18.41 -7.57
C LEU A 629 -18.23 17.72 -8.58
N ARG A 630 -18.67 17.52 -9.82
CA ARG A 630 -17.83 16.95 -10.89
C ARG A 630 -16.65 17.85 -11.23
N ASP A 631 -16.87 19.15 -11.32
CA ASP A 631 -15.81 20.11 -11.59
C ASP A 631 -14.85 20.22 -10.40
N LEU A 632 -15.37 20.23 -9.16
CA LEU A 632 -14.54 20.18 -7.95
C LEU A 632 -13.73 18.88 -7.86
N HIS A 633 -14.30 17.74 -8.23
CA HIS A 633 -13.59 16.46 -8.28
C HIS A 633 -12.47 16.49 -9.32
N LEU A 634 -12.70 17.07 -10.50
CA LEU A 634 -11.67 17.24 -11.53
C LEU A 634 -10.56 18.20 -11.05
N ARG A 635 -10.92 19.30 -10.39
CA ARG A 635 -9.97 20.22 -9.75
C ARG A 635 -9.14 19.52 -8.68
N LEU A 636 -9.76 18.67 -7.85
CA LEU A 636 -9.08 17.86 -6.85
C LEU A 636 -8.12 16.86 -7.48
N ARG A 637 -8.55 16.10 -8.50
CA ARG A 637 -7.73 15.10 -9.17
C ARG A 637 -6.46 15.70 -9.77
N HIS A 638 -6.56 16.89 -10.35
CA HIS A 638 -5.45 17.53 -11.05
C HIS A 638 -4.75 18.64 -10.26
N GLY A 639 -5.31 19.09 -9.14
CA GLY A 639 -4.78 20.18 -8.33
C GLY A 639 -4.83 21.53 -9.03
N VAL A 640 -5.93 21.84 -9.70
CA VAL A 640 -6.05 23.04 -10.54
C VAL A 640 -7.21 23.95 -10.14
N ARG A 641 -7.05 25.23 -10.47
CA ARG A 641 -8.16 26.18 -10.46
C ARG A 641 -9.13 25.88 -11.60
N GLU A 642 -10.33 26.40 -11.46
CA GLU A 642 -11.47 26.15 -12.35
C GLU A 642 -11.19 26.52 -13.82
N GLU A 643 -10.45 27.59 -14.05
CA GLU A 643 -10.07 28.05 -15.39
C GLU A 643 -9.19 27.07 -16.20
N LEU A 644 -8.61 26.05 -15.55
CA LEU A 644 -7.79 25.04 -16.21
C LEU A 644 -8.54 23.74 -16.53
N LEU A 645 -9.84 23.65 -16.19
CA LEU A 645 -10.59 22.39 -16.29
C LEU A 645 -10.65 21.83 -17.72
N GLU A 646 -10.71 22.69 -18.74
CA GLU A 646 -10.68 22.25 -20.14
C GLU A 646 -9.35 21.61 -20.54
N LEU A 647 -8.25 22.14 -20.01
CA LEU A 647 -6.90 21.73 -20.36
C LEU A 647 -6.49 20.43 -19.67
N VAL A 648 -6.86 20.23 -18.40
CA VAL A 648 -6.49 19.02 -17.65
C VAL A 648 -7.23 17.77 -18.10
N ARG A 649 -8.33 17.92 -18.85
CA ARG A 649 -9.02 16.80 -19.51
C ARG A 649 -8.18 16.20 -20.65
N LEU A 650 -7.18 16.93 -21.13
CA LEU A 650 -6.33 16.48 -22.23
C LEU A 650 -5.26 15.49 -21.75
N PRO A 651 -4.91 14.48 -22.56
CA PRO A 651 -3.96 13.47 -22.16
C PRO A 651 -2.57 14.06 -21.94
N ASN A 652 -1.90 13.60 -20.89
CA ASN A 652 -0.56 14.04 -20.48
C ASN A 652 -0.49 15.53 -20.08
N ILE A 653 -1.61 16.20 -19.82
CA ILE A 653 -1.63 17.57 -19.30
C ILE A 653 -1.95 17.54 -17.81
N GLY A 654 -0.89 17.57 -16.99
CA GLY A 654 -1.02 17.79 -15.54
C GLY A 654 -1.01 19.28 -15.19
N ARG A 655 -1.21 19.58 -13.90
CA ARG A 655 -1.24 20.92 -13.31
C ARG A 655 -0.24 21.93 -13.87
N LYS A 656 1.06 21.59 -13.84
CA LYS A 656 2.14 22.49 -14.30
C LYS A 656 2.01 22.82 -15.80
N ARG A 657 1.71 21.82 -16.62
CA ARG A 657 1.53 21.97 -18.08
C ARG A 657 0.26 22.75 -18.41
N ALA A 658 -0.85 22.47 -17.72
CA ALA A 658 -2.11 23.19 -17.90
C ALA A 658 -1.92 24.69 -17.61
N ARG A 659 -1.25 25.03 -16.49
CA ARG A 659 -0.94 26.42 -16.13
C ARG A 659 0.00 27.08 -17.15
N ALA A 660 1.02 26.38 -17.61
CA ALA A 660 1.95 26.90 -18.62
C ALA A 660 1.24 27.20 -19.96
N LEU A 661 0.36 26.29 -20.42
CA LEU A 661 -0.47 26.48 -21.62
C LEU A 661 -1.41 27.68 -21.46
N TYR A 662 -2.12 27.77 -20.34
CA TYR A 662 -3.06 28.85 -20.06
C TYR A 662 -2.36 30.23 -20.04
N ASN A 663 -1.19 30.30 -19.40
CA ASN A 663 -0.38 31.53 -19.35
C ASN A 663 0.19 31.91 -20.73
N ALA A 664 0.45 30.92 -21.60
CA ALA A 664 0.87 31.13 -22.99
C ALA A 664 -0.30 31.50 -23.92
N GLY A 665 -1.53 31.58 -23.40
CA GLY A 665 -2.73 31.96 -24.15
C GLY A 665 -3.54 30.80 -24.73
N PHE A 666 -3.11 29.55 -24.51
CA PHE A 666 -3.87 28.36 -24.92
C PHE A 666 -4.80 27.94 -23.78
N ARG A 667 -6.02 28.50 -23.76
CA ARG A 667 -6.96 28.34 -22.63
C ARG A 667 -7.97 27.23 -22.87
N THR A 668 -8.29 26.98 -24.14
CA THR A 668 -9.29 26.00 -24.57
C THR A 668 -8.67 24.91 -25.42
N GLN A 669 -9.42 23.82 -25.62
CA GLN A 669 -9.02 22.77 -26.58
C GLN A 669 -8.91 23.32 -28.01
N GLU A 670 -9.79 24.26 -28.38
CA GLU A 670 -9.76 24.90 -29.69
C GLU A 670 -8.49 25.72 -29.92
N ASP A 671 -8.00 26.43 -28.90
CA ASP A 671 -6.77 27.20 -28.99
C ASP A 671 -5.58 26.27 -29.33
N ILE A 672 -5.52 25.09 -28.69
CA ILE A 672 -4.49 24.08 -28.93
C ILE A 672 -4.61 23.49 -30.34
N MET A 673 -5.83 23.18 -30.79
CA MET A 673 -6.07 22.62 -32.13
C MET A 673 -5.66 23.61 -33.25
N ARG A 674 -5.83 24.92 -33.02
CA ARG A 674 -5.48 25.97 -33.98
C ARG A 674 -4.01 26.43 -33.88
N ALA A 675 -3.34 26.11 -32.77
CA ALA A 675 -1.96 26.50 -32.54
C ALA A 675 -0.98 25.86 -33.53
N LYS A 676 0.08 26.59 -33.90
CA LYS A 676 1.19 25.95 -34.60
C LYS A 676 1.97 25.08 -33.62
N VAL A 677 2.41 23.92 -34.07
CA VAL A 677 3.23 22.99 -33.27
C VAL A 677 4.45 23.68 -32.65
N ARG A 678 5.06 24.62 -33.36
CA ARG A 678 6.19 25.39 -32.84
C ARG A 678 5.81 26.18 -31.58
N ASP A 679 4.67 26.86 -31.61
CA ASP A 679 4.23 27.72 -30.51
C ASP A 679 3.92 26.88 -29.26
N LEU A 680 3.36 25.68 -29.44
CA LEU A 680 3.15 24.71 -28.35
C LEU A 680 4.48 24.20 -27.76
N LEU A 681 5.51 23.98 -28.58
CA LEU A 681 6.83 23.52 -28.13
C LEU A 681 7.65 24.62 -27.43
N GLU A 682 7.26 25.88 -27.60
CA GLU A 682 7.87 27.00 -26.87
C GLU A 682 7.37 27.05 -25.41
N VAL A 683 6.18 26.49 -25.13
CA VAL A 683 5.61 26.37 -23.78
C VAL A 683 6.42 25.42 -22.90
N GLU A 684 6.73 25.87 -21.69
CA GLU A 684 7.48 25.09 -20.72
C GLU A 684 6.79 23.77 -20.37
N GLY A 685 7.57 22.67 -20.34
CA GLY A 685 7.07 21.34 -20.02
C GLY A 685 6.28 20.64 -21.14
N ILE A 686 6.06 21.30 -22.28
CA ILE A 686 5.41 20.72 -23.46
C ILE A 686 6.48 20.22 -24.45
N GLY A 687 6.73 18.91 -24.43
CA GLY A 687 7.63 18.24 -25.36
C GLY A 687 6.90 17.65 -26.57
N MET A 688 7.66 17.23 -27.60
CA MET A 688 7.10 16.64 -28.82
C MET A 688 6.18 15.45 -28.54
N LYS A 689 6.52 14.57 -27.59
CA LYS A 689 5.66 13.44 -27.19
C LYS A 689 4.30 13.88 -26.64
N VAL A 690 4.26 15.01 -25.93
CA VAL A 690 3.01 15.57 -25.38
C VAL A 690 2.17 16.10 -26.54
N VAL A 691 2.76 16.88 -27.44
CA VAL A 691 2.07 17.40 -28.63
C VAL A 691 1.53 16.27 -29.51
N GLU A 692 2.33 15.23 -29.77
CA GLU A 692 1.87 14.05 -30.51
C GLU A 692 0.68 13.36 -29.82
N GLY A 693 0.69 13.29 -28.48
CA GLY A 693 -0.43 12.76 -27.69
C GLY A 693 -1.70 13.61 -27.82
N LEU A 694 -1.57 14.94 -27.79
CA LEU A 694 -2.67 15.88 -27.96
C LEU A 694 -3.31 15.76 -29.35
N PHE A 695 -2.51 15.86 -30.42
CA PHE A 695 -3.03 15.77 -31.79
C PHE A 695 -3.65 14.40 -32.10
N ARG A 696 -3.07 13.32 -31.55
CA ARG A 696 -3.67 11.98 -31.63
C ARG A 696 -5.03 11.91 -30.94
N HIS A 697 -5.17 12.55 -29.78
CA HIS A 697 -6.45 12.61 -29.05
C HIS A 697 -7.51 13.39 -29.83
N PHE A 698 -7.13 14.45 -30.53
CA PHE A 698 -8.04 15.21 -31.39
C PHE A 698 -8.35 14.52 -32.73
N GLY A 699 -7.68 13.41 -33.06
CA GLY A 699 -7.85 12.73 -34.36
C GLY A 699 -7.33 13.52 -35.56
N VAL A 700 -6.42 14.48 -35.34
CA VAL A 700 -5.90 15.37 -36.40
C VAL A 700 -4.47 14.95 -36.77
N GLU A 701 -4.18 14.80 -38.07
CA GLU A 701 -2.82 14.57 -38.54
C GLU A 701 -1.93 15.79 -38.24
N MET A 702 -0.74 15.54 -37.68
CA MET A 702 0.22 16.61 -37.45
C MET A 702 0.62 17.29 -38.77
N PRO A 703 0.70 18.63 -38.82
CA PRO A 703 1.08 19.35 -40.03
C PRO A 703 2.41 18.86 -40.63
N LYS A 704 2.40 18.49 -41.92
CA LYS A 704 3.58 18.01 -42.67
C LYS A 704 4.68 19.08 -42.69
N GLY A 705 5.73 18.88 -41.89
CA GLY A 705 6.87 19.82 -41.75
C GLY A 705 7.40 19.98 -40.33
N ALA A 706 6.61 19.64 -39.30
CA ALA A 706 6.98 19.80 -37.89
C ALA A 706 8.23 19.00 -37.48
N LYS A 707 8.48 17.83 -38.10
CA LYS A 707 9.67 17.00 -37.83
C LYS A 707 11.00 17.59 -38.34
N LYS A 708 10.98 18.57 -39.27
CA LYS A 708 12.21 19.16 -39.85
C LYS A 708 12.79 20.30 -39.00
N GLY A 709 11.99 20.94 -38.15
CA GLY A 709 12.44 21.99 -37.22
C GLY A 709 13.14 21.46 -35.96
N SER A 710 12.95 20.18 -35.61
CA SER A 710 13.45 19.59 -34.36
C SER A 710 14.97 19.60 -34.27
N LYS A 711 15.69 19.36 -35.38
CA LYS A 711 17.16 19.35 -35.38
C LYS A 711 17.81 20.70 -35.05
N LYS A 712 17.08 21.81 -35.20
CA LYS A 712 17.59 23.16 -34.86
C LYS A 712 17.21 23.58 -33.43
N ALA A 713 16.06 23.13 -32.93
CA ALA A 713 15.61 23.41 -31.56
C ALA A 713 16.25 22.48 -30.50
N GLU A 714 16.56 21.23 -30.86
CA GLU A 714 17.28 20.28 -29.97
C GLU A 714 18.72 20.72 -29.65
N ARG A 715 19.30 21.64 -30.44
CA ARG A 715 20.67 22.11 -30.23
C ARG A 715 20.83 23.31 -29.29
N VAL A 716 19.75 23.90 -28.76
CA VAL A 716 19.83 25.15 -27.97
C VAL A 716 19.29 25.04 -26.52
N ARG A 717 18.78 23.89 -26.07
CA ARG A 717 18.34 23.72 -24.67
C ARG A 717 19.13 22.63 -23.94
N LYS A 718 20.42 22.88 -23.74
CA LYS A 718 21.20 22.37 -22.59
C LYS A 718 21.62 23.57 -21.76
N GLY A 719 20.65 24.22 -21.13
CA GLY A 719 20.87 25.15 -20.03
C GLY A 719 20.39 24.44 -18.76
N THR A 720 21.31 24.17 -17.85
CA THR A 720 21.01 23.73 -16.49
C THR A 720 20.22 24.82 -15.77
N LEU A 721 19.36 24.42 -14.83
CA LEU A 721 18.53 25.28 -13.98
C LEU A 721 19.34 26.41 -13.27
N ASP A 722 20.66 26.24 -13.14
CA ASP A 722 21.62 27.19 -12.57
C ASP A 722 21.75 28.51 -13.36
N ASP A 723 21.38 28.59 -14.64
CA ASP A 723 21.45 29.83 -15.42
C ASP A 723 20.23 30.75 -15.25
N PHE A 724 19.23 30.36 -14.43
CA PHE A 724 18.03 31.14 -14.15
C PHE A 724 18.03 31.84 -12.77
N LEU A 725 19.05 31.61 -11.94
CA LEU A 725 19.18 32.24 -10.60
C LEU A 725 20.43 33.13 -10.48
N LYS A 726 20.63 34.00 -11.46
CA LYS A 726 21.42 35.24 -11.30
C LYS A 726 20.54 36.45 -11.43
#